data_AF-A0A7G2LUQ7-F1
#
_entry.id   AF-A0A7G2LUQ7-F1
#
_cell.length_a   1.000
_cell.length_b   1.000
_cell.length_c   1.000
_cell.angle_alpha   90.00
_cell.angle_beta   90.00
_cell.angle_gamma   90.00
#
_symmetry.space_group_name_H-M   'P 1'
#
loop_
_entity.id
_entity.type
_entity.pdbx_description
1 polymer ?
#
loop_
_entity_poly.entity_id
_entity_poly.type
_entity_poly.pdbx_seq_one_letter_code
_entity_poly.pdbx_strand_id
1 'polypeptide(L)'
;FCISSEMRGLTQIRGTANSFPAVVALRMLAREVRALLGPEVKISYAADWSEYFGYQPQDDSGDLYFHLDPLWADENIDFIGIDNYMPLADWRDEAGHLDGAQWPAIYDVDYLQSNIEGGEGYDWYYHSPEARAAQIRTPITDGAHDEPWVYRYKDLRNWWEKHHHQRIGGERQAAPTDWRPMSKPIWFTEYGCAAVDKGANQPNKFLDLKSSESALPNYSTGARDDLMQMQYLRAMSKYWRDPAHNPTSTEYSGPMLDMSRAFVWAWDTRPFPFFPNNVDLWSDGENYSRGHWLNGRASARSLASVVSEICRRAGVEHFDTSQLFGYVRGYAVTEVSEARAALQPLMLRYGFDAIERNGVLHFRLRDGANAVPIDRDRLAVSPDLDGLTEQLREAEAEVSGRVRLRFVQADADFDAISEEAVLADEATHAVSGTELNMALTRGEGRQVAERWLTEARIARETLRLSLPPSQMAVGVGDVIELPGDGAEGPGRYRIDRVEQVGAMLIEATRIEPEVYDPAPLEEELASLRPFVPPLPVWPQFMDLPLMRGDEVPHAPHLAVTAATWPGSVAVYRSTVDANYALNAIVPSRSIIGVTRSPLYTARPGLPDAGPVLEVELTSGTLESVSKEALLNGANLAVIGDGSTGNWELFQFQEAQLVAPLTYWLKGRLRGQAGSDGLMPEVWPAGSTFVLMNGTPQQVELSPHLRRVAQHYRIGPARRPVDDPSYVHQVQAFDGNGLRPFSPCHLRAKVAPNDDIVISWMRRTRIDGDPWEGPDVPLGEENEQYLLRVFDGTEQLREVLLTAPTWTYSRAAQAIDGISGTFEVTVAQVSATYGAGLATRLAVPG
;
A
#
# COMPACT_ATOMS: atom_id res chain seq x y z
N PHE A 1 3.43 29.47 6.54
CA PHE A 1 4.85 29.21 6.24
C PHE A 1 5.62 29.32 7.54
N CYS A 2 6.29 28.25 7.96
CA CYS A 2 7.15 28.29 9.14
C CYS A 2 8.58 28.58 8.68
N ILE A 3 9.21 29.62 9.23
CA ILE A 3 10.59 30.01 8.87
C ILE A 3 11.63 29.02 9.38
N SER A 4 11.28 28.24 10.41
CA SER A 4 12.01 27.11 10.99
C SER A 4 11.10 26.39 12.00
N SER A 5 11.52 25.22 12.49
CA SER A 5 10.92 24.53 13.66
C SER A 5 11.99 24.03 14.65
N GLU A 6 11.62 23.91 15.93
CA GLU A 6 12.35 23.20 17.01
C GLU A 6 13.85 23.54 17.17
N MET A 7 14.26 24.77 16.87
CA MET A 7 15.65 25.23 16.96
C MET A 7 16.09 25.58 18.39
N ARG A 8 15.58 24.88 19.42
CA ARG A 8 15.83 25.14 20.85
C ARG A 8 17.30 25.33 21.19
N GLY A 9 18.16 24.48 20.62
CA GLY A 9 19.62 24.55 20.81
C GLY A 9 20.26 25.83 20.26
N LEU A 10 19.66 26.48 19.26
CA LEU A 10 20.12 27.74 18.68
C LEU A 10 19.45 28.96 19.32
N THR A 11 18.15 28.91 19.54
CA THR A 11 17.36 30.02 20.12
C THR A 11 17.82 30.37 21.53
N GLN A 12 18.32 29.40 22.28
CA GLN A 12 18.84 29.57 23.64
C GLN A 12 20.31 30.01 23.73
N ILE A 13 21.04 30.16 22.61
CA ILE A 13 22.44 30.62 22.63
C ILE A 13 22.51 32.07 23.11
N ARG A 14 23.14 32.26 24.28
CA ARG A 14 23.36 33.58 24.89
C ARG A 14 24.62 34.25 24.34
N GLY A 15 24.45 35.45 23.79
CA GLY A 15 25.53 36.36 23.42
C GLY A 15 25.91 37.31 24.56
N THR A 16 26.82 38.23 24.26
CA THR A 16 27.18 39.31 25.19
C THR A 16 25.96 40.12 25.61
N ALA A 17 25.93 40.56 26.88
CA ALA A 17 24.84 41.34 27.46
C ALA A 17 23.46 40.65 27.40
N ASN A 18 23.41 39.32 27.56
CA ASN A 18 22.18 38.53 27.56
C ASN A 18 21.36 38.68 26.26
N SER A 19 22.04 38.84 25.12
CA SER A 19 21.42 38.86 23.80
C SER A 19 21.19 37.45 23.26
N PHE A 20 20.25 37.30 22.31
CA PHE A 20 19.93 36.02 21.64
C PHE A 20 20.12 36.17 20.12
N PRO A 21 21.33 35.92 19.59
CA PRO A 21 21.66 36.21 18.19
C PRO A 21 20.83 35.43 17.17
N ALA A 22 20.50 34.17 17.47
CA ALA A 22 19.66 33.35 16.59
C ALA A 22 18.25 33.95 16.44
N VAL A 23 17.67 34.50 17.50
CA VAL A 23 16.36 35.16 17.46
C VAL A 23 16.40 36.41 16.58
N VAL A 24 17.50 37.18 16.63
CA VAL A 24 17.71 38.32 15.72
C VAL A 24 17.78 37.87 14.26
N ALA A 25 18.50 36.78 13.98
CA ALA A 25 18.59 36.21 12.64
C ALA A 25 17.23 35.68 12.14
N LEU A 26 16.44 35.03 12.99
CA LEU A 26 15.08 34.58 12.66
C LEU A 26 14.14 35.74 12.30
N ARG A 27 14.25 36.89 12.99
CA ARG A 27 13.49 38.10 12.63
C ARG A 27 13.87 38.65 11.27
N MET A 28 15.17 38.64 10.94
CA MET A 28 15.65 39.04 9.61
C MET A 28 15.11 38.09 8.54
N LEU A 29 15.18 36.78 8.79
CA LEU A 29 14.62 35.77 7.89
C LEU A 29 13.12 35.96 7.68
N ALA A 30 12.34 36.23 8.73
CA ALA A 30 10.90 36.51 8.62
C ALA A 30 10.59 37.69 7.69
N ARG A 31 11.41 38.76 7.74
CA ARG A 31 11.29 39.92 6.84
C ARG A 31 11.59 39.57 5.38
N GLU A 32 12.64 38.78 5.14
CA GLU A 32 12.99 38.32 3.80
C GLU A 32 11.90 37.41 3.22
N VAL A 33 11.42 36.45 4.01
CA VAL A 33 10.30 35.57 3.62
C VAL A 33 9.05 36.39 3.33
N ARG A 34 8.73 37.41 4.14
CA ARG A 34 7.62 38.32 3.89
C ARG A 34 7.77 39.04 2.55
N ALA A 35 8.97 39.54 2.24
CA ALA A 35 9.24 40.23 0.98
C ALA A 35 9.07 39.31 -0.24
N LEU A 36 9.40 38.02 -0.10
CA LEU A 36 9.31 37.02 -1.18
C LEU A 36 7.89 36.48 -1.38
N LEU A 37 7.21 36.13 -0.30
CA LEU A 37 5.89 35.47 -0.34
C LEU A 37 4.72 36.45 -0.37
N GLY A 38 4.96 37.72 -0.07
CA GLY A 38 3.95 38.78 -0.06
C GLY A 38 3.15 38.88 1.24
N PRO A 39 2.22 39.85 1.32
CA PRO A 39 1.51 40.18 2.55
C PRO A 39 0.43 39.17 2.96
N GLU A 40 -0.06 38.33 2.02
CA GLU A 40 -1.18 37.42 2.29
C GLU A 40 -0.77 36.11 2.99
N VAL A 41 0.47 35.66 2.80
CA VAL A 41 0.96 34.39 3.35
C VAL A 41 1.19 34.52 4.85
N LYS A 42 0.59 33.66 5.66
CA LYS A 42 0.84 33.65 7.12
C LYS A 42 2.22 33.09 7.43
N ILE A 43 3.04 33.81 8.20
CA ILE A 43 4.43 33.47 8.54
C ILE A 43 4.55 33.29 10.05
N SER A 44 5.27 32.26 10.49
CA SER A 44 5.64 32.09 11.90
C SER A 44 6.92 31.25 12.05
N TYR A 45 7.31 30.98 13.28
CA TYR A 45 8.28 29.99 13.72
C TYR A 45 7.52 28.90 14.50
N ALA A 46 7.81 27.62 14.26
CA ALA A 46 7.21 26.50 14.98
C ALA A 46 8.09 26.15 16.18
N ALA A 47 7.78 26.73 17.33
CA ALA A 47 8.57 26.53 18.54
C ALA A 47 8.28 25.17 19.17
N ASP A 48 9.31 24.49 19.67
CA ASP A 48 9.12 23.33 20.53
C ASP A 48 8.30 23.72 21.79
N TRP A 49 7.43 22.82 22.25
CA TRP A 49 6.58 23.06 23.43
C TRP A 49 7.36 23.44 24.70
N SER A 50 8.65 23.09 24.78
CA SER A 50 9.52 23.41 25.91
C SER A 50 10.35 24.69 25.71
N GLU A 51 10.20 25.42 24.60
CA GLU A 51 10.95 26.66 24.35
C GLU A 51 10.08 27.93 24.20
N TYR A 52 8.84 27.80 23.72
CA TYR A 52 8.02 28.96 23.32
C TYR A 52 7.80 29.99 24.46
N PHE A 53 7.69 29.50 25.70
CA PHE A 53 7.24 30.27 26.86
C PHE A 53 8.35 31.08 27.54
N GLY A 54 9.61 30.72 27.32
CA GLY A 54 10.75 31.32 27.98
C GLY A 54 11.94 30.36 28.11
N TYR A 55 13.07 30.89 28.54
CA TYR A 55 14.31 30.16 28.74
C TYR A 55 14.84 30.43 30.15
N GLN A 56 15.05 29.35 30.91
CA GLN A 56 15.63 29.37 32.25
C GLN A 56 16.98 28.64 32.22
N PRO A 57 18.11 29.37 32.19
CA PRO A 57 19.44 28.78 32.18
C PRO A 57 19.69 27.89 33.40
N GLN A 58 20.25 26.71 33.19
CA GLN A 58 20.66 25.79 34.26
C GLN A 58 22.09 26.09 34.75
N ASP A 59 22.37 27.37 35.01
CA ASP A 59 23.69 27.90 35.41
C ASP A 59 23.68 28.58 36.79
N ASP A 60 22.65 28.28 37.59
CA ASP A 60 22.40 28.86 38.92
C ASP A 60 22.21 30.39 38.94
N SER A 61 22.07 31.04 37.78
CA SER A 61 21.83 32.50 37.70
C SER A 61 20.48 32.91 38.30
N GLY A 62 19.49 32.01 38.30
CA GLY A 62 18.10 32.35 38.61
C GLY A 62 17.44 33.23 37.53
N ASP A 63 18.05 33.33 36.34
CA ASP A 63 17.52 34.11 35.24
C ASP A 63 16.29 33.42 34.60
N LEU A 64 15.35 34.22 34.12
CA LEU A 64 14.27 33.82 33.24
C LEU A 64 14.19 34.82 32.09
N TYR A 65 14.36 34.31 30.88
CA TYR A 65 14.33 35.07 29.65
C TYR A 65 13.15 34.69 28.76
N PHE A 66 12.23 35.62 28.50
CA PHE A 66 11.31 35.57 27.36
C PHE A 66 12.06 35.89 26.06
N HIS A 67 13.03 35.04 25.73
CA HIS A 67 14.00 35.24 24.67
C HIS A 67 13.39 35.30 23.25
N LEU A 68 12.23 34.69 23.05
CA LEU A 68 11.49 34.68 21.78
C LEU A 68 10.52 35.86 21.62
N ASP A 69 10.24 36.64 22.68
CA ASP A 69 9.32 37.78 22.59
C ASP A 69 9.66 38.79 21.48
N PRO A 70 10.95 39.12 21.20
CA PRO A 70 11.27 39.99 20.09
C PRO A 70 10.85 39.43 18.72
N LEU A 71 10.84 38.09 18.56
CA LEU A 71 10.35 37.43 17.35
C LEU A 71 8.81 37.38 17.36
N TRP A 72 8.21 36.97 18.48
CA TRP A 72 6.76 36.92 18.63
C TRP A 72 6.07 38.28 18.48
N ALA A 73 6.74 39.37 18.87
CA ALA A 73 6.24 40.73 18.69
C ALA A 73 6.50 41.29 17.27
N ASP A 74 7.38 40.69 16.46
CA ASP A 74 7.74 41.22 15.14
C ASP A 74 6.53 41.21 14.19
N GLU A 75 6.28 42.31 13.49
CA GLU A 75 5.11 42.48 12.60
C GLU A 75 5.05 41.46 11.45
N ASN A 76 6.18 40.83 11.11
CA ASN A 76 6.24 39.83 10.05
C ASN A 76 5.76 38.45 10.50
N ILE A 77 5.67 38.20 11.82
CA ILE A 77 5.13 36.98 12.41
C ILE A 77 3.63 37.16 12.64
N ASP A 78 2.80 36.27 12.11
CA ASP A 78 1.34 36.40 12.16
C ASP A 78 0.68 35.67 13.34
N PHE A 79 1.32 34.61 13.85
CA PHE A 79 0.79 33.73 14.89
C PHE A 79 1.93 33.13 15.71
N ILE A 80 1.64 32.58 16.88
CA ILE A 80 2.60 31.83 17.71
C ILE A 80 2.47 30.35 17.35
N GLY A 81 3.47 29.80 16.66
CA GLY A 81 3.49 28.38 16.30
C GLY A 81 4.10 27.55 17.41
N ILE A 82 3.40 26.51 17.84
CA ILE A 82 3.87 25.57 18.88
C ILE A 82 3.73 24.14 18.38
N ASP A 83 4.82 23.38 18.43
CA ASP A 83 4.83 21.93 18.26
C ASP A 83 4.52 21.29 19.63
N ASN A 84 3.22 21.08 19.86
CA ASN A 84 2.67 20.81 21.18
C ASN A 84 2.68 19.31 21.53
N TYR A 85 3.67 18.92 22.34
CA TYR A 85 3.80 17.57 22.88
C TYR A 85 3.85 17.55 24.42
N MET A 86 3.13 18.47 25.06
CA MET A 86 3.06 18.56 26.52
C MET A 86 2.38 17.32 27.13
N PRO A 87 2.92 16.73 28.22
CA PRO A 87 2.34 15.55 28.87
C PRO A 87 0.92 15.77 29.36
N LEU A 88 0.04 14.78 29.14
CA LEU A 88 -1.34 14.76 29.65
C LEU A 88 -1.58 13.66 30.69
N ALA A 89 -0.53 12.95 31.11
CA ALA A 89 -0.62 11.88 32.09
C ALA A 89 0.71 11.67 32.84
N ASP A 90 0.64 11.02 34.00
CA ASP A 90 1.78 10.48 34.79
C ASP A 90 1.40 9.08 35.30
N TRP A 91 0.78 8.28 34.42
CA TRP A 91 0.19 6.98 34.76
C TRP A 91 1.25 5.89 34.92
N ARG A 92 1.00 4.92 35.82
CA ARG A 92 1.91 3.82 36.17
C ARG A 92 1.11 2.53 36.39
N ASP A 93 1.76 1.39 36.20
CA ASP A 93 1.12 0.08 36.43
C ASP A 93 1.18 -0.35 37.91
N GLU A 94 2.01 0.33 38.72
CA GLU A 94 2.15 0.03 40.14
C GLU A 94 0.85 0.30 40.92
N ALA A 95 0.35 -0.72 41.62
CA ALA A 95 -0.84 -0.59 42.44
C ALA A 95 -0.70 0.55 43.47
N GLY A 96 -1.70 1.44 43.52
CA GLY A 96 -1.72 2.57 44.44
C GLY A 96 -0.93 3.80 43.98
N HIS A 97 -0.52 3.89 42.71
CA HIS A 97 0.02 5.13 42.14
C HIS A 97 -0.97 6.30 42.31
N LEU A 98 -0.46 7.53 42.43
CA LEU A 98 -1.26 8.69 42.89
C LEU A 98 -2.47 9.00 41.99
N ASP A 99 -2.35 8.82 40.67
CA ASP A 99 -3.40 9.12 39.69
C ASP A 99 -4.51 8.07 39.71
N GLY A 100 -4.15 6.79 39.91
CA GLY A 100 -5.09 5.66 39.96
C GLY A 100 -5.95 5.65 41.21
N ALA A 101 -5.58 6.45 42.22
CA ALA A 101 -6.43 6.69 43.39
C ALA A 101 -7.64 7.58 43.09
N GLN A 102 -7.60 8.40 42.03
CA GLN A 102 -8.66 9.35 41.67
C GLN A 102 -9.36 8.99 40.37
N TRP A 103 -8.66 8.32 39.46
CA TRP A 103 -9.15 8.02 38.12
C TRP A 103 -9.12 6.52 37.84
N PRO A 104 -10.12 5.98 37.11
CA PRO A 104 -10.25 4.54 36.90
C PRO A 104 -9.26 3.99 35.85
N ALA A 105 -8.82 4.84 34.90
CA ALA A 105 -7.91 4.43 33.84
C ALA A 105 -7.21 5.64 33.20
N ILE A 106 -6.03 5.41 32.62
CA ILE A 106 -5.32 6.40 31.79
C ILE A 106 -6.15 6.89 30.59
N TYR A 107 -7.07 6.06 30.12
CA TYR A 107 -7.94 6.35 28.97
C TYR A 107 -9.11 7.28 29.30
N ASP A 108 -9.29 7.67 30.56
CA ASP A 108 -10.35 8.58 30.95
C ASP A 108 -10.11 9.97 30.33
N VAL A 109 -11.10 10.46 29.56
CA VAL A 109 -10.96 11.75 28.86
C VAL A 109 -10.90 12.90 29.85
N ASP A 110 -11.65 12.83 30.96
CA ASP A 110 -11.67 13.90 31.95
C ASP A 110 -10.36 13.91 32.76
N TYR A 111 -9.73 12.74 32.99
CA TYR A 111 -8.35 12.66 33.50
C TYR A 111 -7.36 13.39 32.59
N LEU A 112 -7.36 13.05 31.30
CA LEU A 112 -6.45 13.67 30.32
C LEU A 112 -6.72 15.19 30.20
N GLN A 113 -7.99 15.61 30.24
CA GLN A 113 -8.37 17.04 30.22
C GLN A 113 -7.90 17.78 31.48
N SER A 114 -7.98 17.16 32.66
CA SER A 114 -7.50 17.76 33.91
C SER A 114 -5.99 18.03 33.90
N ASN A 115 -5.26 17.31 33.03
CA ASN A 115 -3.83 17.50 32.81
C ASN A 115 -3.53 18.44 31.63
N ILE A 116 -4.47 19.19 31.05
CA ILE A 116 -4.12 20.17 29.99
C ILE A 116 -3.59 21.47 30.61
N GLU A 117 -4.38 22.10 31.48
CA GLU A 117 -3.95 23.20 32.36
C GLU A 117 -3.78 22.68 33.81
N GLY A 118 -3.03 21.59 33.96
CA GLY A 118 -2.80 20.91 35.23
C GLY A 118 -1.70 19.85 35.13
N GLY A 119 -1.34 19.20 36.25
CA GLY A 119 -0.36 18.11 36.30
C GLY A 119 1.10 18.56 36.10
N GLU A 120 1.92 17.67 35.53
CA GLU A 120 3.34 17.96 35.27
C GLU A 120 3.48 19.15 34.33
N GLY A 121 4.30 20.15 34.68
CA GLY A 121 4.51 21.35 33.87
C GLY A 121 3.51 22.48 34.08
N TYR A 122 2.51 22.27 34.94
CA TYR A 122 1.56 23.30 35.36
C TYR A 122 1.49 23.40 36.88
N ASP A 123 1.04 22.33 37.56
CA ASP A 123 0.92 22.31 39.02
C ASP A 123 2.26 21.98 39.69
N TRP A 124 3.01 21.05 39.10
CA TRP A 124 4.21 20.47 39.68
C TRP A 124 5.23 20.03 38.63
N TYR A 125 6.44 19.72 39.07
CA TYR A 125 7.51 19.10 38.28
C TYR A 125 8.29 18.09 39.12
N TYR A 126 9.12 17.28 38.47
CA TYR A 126 10.09 16.40 39.14
C TYR A 126 11.48 17.04 39.13
N HIS A 127 12.03 17.31 40.31
CA HIS A 127 13.36 17.93 40.46
C HIS A 127 14.52 16.95 40.29
N SER A 128 14.26 15.64 40.31
CA SER A 128 15.26 14.60 40.04
C SER A 128 14.62 13.31 39.52
N PRO A 129 15.41 12.39 38.93
CA PRO A 129 14.94 11.05 38.54
C PRO A 129 14.41 10.23 39.72
N GLU A 130 15.01 10.36 40.91
CA GLU A 130 14.57 9.66 42.12
C GLU A 130 13.20 10.19 42.59
N ALA A 131 12.99 11.51 42.52
CA ALA A 131 11.69 12.11 42.79
C ALA A 131 10.63 11.61 41.80
N ARG A 132 10.99 11.48 40.52
CA ARG A 132 10.10 10.87 39.52
C ARG A 132 9.79 9.42 39.86
N ALA A 133 10.79 8.60 40.16
CA ALA A 133 10.59 7.19 40.52
C ALA A 133 9.66 7.03 41.73
N ALA A 134 9.83 7.85 42.77
CA ALA A 134 9.00 7.83 43.98
C ALA A 134 7.68 8.65 43.87
N GLN A 135 7.38 9.22 42.69
CA GLN A 135 6.22 10.08 42.45
C GLN A 135 6.13 11.32 43.39
N ILE A 136 7.29 11.87 43.78
CA ILE A 136 7.42 13.07 44.62
C ILE A 136 7.28 14.33 43.76
N ARG A 137 6.05 14.86 43.71
CA ARG A 137 5.66 16.03 42.91
C ARG A 137 6.05 17.34 43.62
N THR A 138 6.90 18.15 42.98
CA THR A 138 7.35 19.44 43.52
C THR A 138 6.50 20.59 42.95
N PRO A 139 5.80 21.39 43.77
CA PRO A 139 4.94 22.47 43.26
C PRO A 139 5.71 23.52 42.44
N ILE A 140 5.10 24.01 41.35
CA ILE A 140 5.64 25.14 40.57
C ILE A 140 5.17 26.46 41.21
N THR A 141 6.11 27.28 41.69
CA THR A 141 5.86 28.57 42.32
C THR A 141 6.86 29.63 41.84
N ASP A 142 6.48 30.92 41.87
CA ASP A 142 7.37 32.07 41.63
C ASP A 142 7.67 32.83 42.93
N GLY A 143 7.58 32.12 44.07
CA GLY A 143 7.90 32.64 45.39
C GLY A 143 7.21 33.97 45.70
N ALA A 144 8.01 35.03 45.89
CA ALA A 144 7.56 36.34 46.35
C ALA A 144 6.74 37.13 45.30
N HIS A 145 6.80 36.75 44.02
CA HIS A 145 6.16 37.48 42.93
C HIS A 145 4.77 36.91 42.56
N ASP A 146 4.45 35.69 42.99
CA ASP A 146 3.15 35.02 42.76
C ASP A 146 2.71 34.99 41.28
N GLU A 147 3.68 34.89 40.36
CA GLU A 147 3.46 34.71 38.92
C GLU A 147 3.94 33.32 38.45
N PRO A 148 3.46 32.19 39.01
CA PRO A 148 3.98 30.85 38.71
C PRO A 148 3.90 30.47 37.23
N TRP A 149 2.99 31.08 36.47
CA TRP A 149 2.81 30.89 35.03
C TRP A 149 4.08 31.11 34.21
N VAL A 150 5.04 31.92 34.67
CA VAL A 150 6.31 32.15 33.95
C VAL A 150 7.18 30.88 33.88
N TYR A 151 6.96 29.93 34.80
CA TYR A 151 7.67 28.63 34.86
C TYR A 151 6.83 27.46 34.35
N ARG A 152 5.57 27.69 33.95
CA ARG A 152 4.64 26.65 33.50
C ARG A 152 4.62 26.58 31.99
N TYR A 153 5.33 25.62 31.41
CA TYR A 153 5.33 25.43 29.96
C TYR A 153 3.96 25.06 29.40
N LYS A 154 2.99 24.65 30.24
CA LYS A 154 1.59 24.36 29.82
C LYS A 154 0.64 25.55 29.94
N ASP A 155 1.07 26.64 30.58
CA ASP A 155 0.19 27.77 30.91
C ASP A 155 0.06 28.75 29.74
N LEU A 156 -0.45 28.24 28.61
CA LEU A 156 -0.68 28.97 27.37
C LEU A 156 -1.53 30.22 27.61
N ARG A 157 -2.54 30.10 28.47
CA ARG A 157 -3.49 31.17 28.77
C ARG A 157 -2.83 32.34 29.47
N ASN A 158 -2.18 32.11 30.61
CA ASN A 158 -1.55 33.21 31.33
C ASN A 158 -0.36 33.79 30.56
N TRP A 159 0.39 32.97 29.82
CA TRP A 159 1.44 33.46 28.92
C TRP A 159 0.85 34.39 27.85
N TRP A 160 -0.26 34.01 27.23
CA TRP A 160 -0.87 34.82 26.18
C TRP A 160 -1.56 36.10 26.68
N GLU A 161 -2.18 36.07 27.86
CA GLU A 161 -2.97 37.18 28.43
C GLU A 161 -2.15 38.21 29.23
N LYS A 162 -0.90 37.91 29.61
CA LYS A 162 -0.13 38.76 30.54
C LYS A 162 1.04 39.46 29.89
N HIS A 163 1.43 40.57 30.51
CA HIS A 163 2.70 41.22 30.18
C HIS A 163 3.87 40.37 30.68
N HIS A 164 4.88 40.21 29.83
CA HIS A 164 6.06 39.43 30.14
C HIS A 164 7.12 40.31 30.79
N HIS A 165 7.66 39.87 31.92
CA HIS A 165 8.72 40.57 32.66
C HIS A 165 9.86 39.61 32.96
N GLN A 166 11.07 39.92 32.47
CA GLN A 166 12.24 39.09 32.72
C GLN A 166 12.49 38.90 34.22
N ARG A 167 13.13 37.78 34.59
CA ARG A 167 13.80 37.62 35.88
C ARG A 167 15.31 37.68 35.63
N ILE A 168 16.01 38.61 36.27
CA ILE A 168 17.46 38.71 36.17
C ILE A 168 18.02 38.54 37.57
N GLY A 169 18.82 37.49 37.80
CA GLY A 169 19.24 37.13 39.15
C GLY A 169 18.08 36.73 40.08
N GLY A 170 16.97 36.23 39.52
CA GLY A 170 15.72 35.98 40.24
C GLY A 170 14.81 37.21 40.41
N GLU A 171 15.26 38.42 40.06
CA GLU A 171 14.49 39.66 40.30
C GLU A 171 13.61 40.03 39.09
N ARG A 172 12.32 40.22 39.34
CA ARG A 172 11.33 40.69 38.34
C ARG A 172 11.63 42.11 37.85
N GLN A 173 11.89 42.23 36.55
CA GLN A 173 12.17 43.52 35.93
C GLN A 173 10.91 44.40 35.84
N ALA A 174 11.05 45.70 36.10
CA ALA A 174 9.93 46.64 36.10
C ALA A 174 9.34 46.86 34.70
N ALA A 175 10.19 46.93 33.67
CA ALA A 175 9.75 47.07 32.29
C ALA A 175 9.32 45.71 31.71
N PRO A 176 8.20 45.64 30.99
CA PRO A 176 7.85 44.44 30.23
C PRO A 176 8.71 44.31 28.97
N THR A 177 8.69 43.13 28.35
CA THR A 177 9.28 42.89 27.03
C THR A 177 8.42 43.51 25.91
N ASP A 178 8.83 43.27 24.66
CA ASP A 178 8.08 43.70 23.47
C ASP A 178 6.75 42.95 23.27
N TRP A 179 6.51 41.86 24.01
CA TRP A 179 5.26 41.10 23.93
C TRP A 179 4.07 41.95 24.35
N ARG A 180 3.03 41.93 23.52
CA ARG A 180 1.74 42.55 23.81
C ARG A 180 0.73 41.45 24.10
N PRO A 181 0.08 41.47 25.28
CA PRO A 181 -0.99 40.54 25.61
C PRO A 181 -2.01 40.43 24.49
N MET A 182 -2.44 39.20 24.21
CA MET A 182 -3.53 38.91 23.29
C MET A 182 -3.29 39.31 21.83
N SER A 183 -2.07 39.72 21.47
CA SER A 183 -1.79 40.37 20.17
C SER A 183 -1.84 39.43 18.97
N LYS A 184 -1.57 38.14 19.15
CA LYS A 184 -1.52 37.14 18.07
C LYS A 184 -2.14 35.82 18.52
N PRO A 185 -2.81 35.05 17.64
CA PRO A 185 -3.31 33.74 17.98
C PRO A 185 -2.18 32.72 18.11
N ILE A 186 -2.42 31.67 18.89
CA ILE A 186 -1.61 30.45 18.99
C ILE A 186 -2.15 29.43 17.99
N TRP A 187 -1.25 28.82 17.23
CA TRP A 187 -1.52 27.66 16.38
C TRP A 187 -0.69 26.49 16.89
N PHE A 188 -1.32 25.33 17.05
CA PHE A 188 -0.54 24.08 17.20
C PHE A 188 -0.07 23.68 15.81
N THR A 189 1.17 24.02 15.49
CA THR A 189 1.82 23.66 14.22
C THR A 189 1.97 22.16 14.10
N GLU A 190 2.14 21.48 15.23
CA GLU A 190 1.96 20.05 15.42
C GLU A 190 1.34 19.77 16.79
N TYR A 191 0.59 18.68 16.92
CA TYR A 191 0.25 18.06 18.20
C TYR A 191 -0.17 16.60 18.02
N GLY A 192 -0.11 15.82 19.09
CA GLY A 192 -0.53 14.42 19.09
C GLY A 192 0.28 13.58 20.07
N CYS A 193 -0.03 12.29 20.13
CA CYS A 193 0.83 11.31 20.77
C CYS A 193 0.95 10.07 19.87
N ALA A 194 2.02 9.31 20.06
CA ALA A 194 2.21 8.02 19.42
C ALA A 194 1.12 7.03 19.87
N ALA A 195 0.76 6.10 18.98
CA ALA A 195 -0.14 4.98 19.28
C ALA A 195 0.61 3.86 20.03
N VAL A 196 1.17 4.19 21.18
CA VAL A 196 1.96 3.33 22.04
C VAL A 196 1.44 3.42 23.47
N ASP A 197 1.56 2.33 24.23
CA ASP A 197 1.17 2.27 25.63
C ASP A 197 1.69 3.49 26.40
N LYS A 198 0.81 4.13 27.17
CA LYS A 198 1.10 5.37 27.93
C LYS A 198 1.69 6.52 27.10
N GLY A 199 1.37 6.61 25.80
CA GLY A 199 1.80 7.69 24.92
C GLY A 199 1.52 9.10 25.47
N ALA A 200 0.43 9.28 26.23
CA ALA A 200 0.08 10.56 26.88
C ALA A 200 1.06 10.99 27.99
N ASN A 201 1.85 10.07 28.57
CA ASN A 201 2.87 10.41 29.58
C ASN A 201 4.03 11.21 28.97
N GLN A 202 4.33 10.98 27.69
CA GLN A 202 5.41 11.68 26.99
C GLN A 202 5.11 11.76 25.48
N PRO A 203 4.20 12.66 25.06
CA PRO A 203 3.65 12.66 23.69
C PRO A 203 4.68 12.90 22.58
N ASN A 204 5.84 13.49 22.90
CA ASN A 204 6.93 13.74 21.96
C ASN A 204 7.75 12.49 21.62
N LYS A 205 7.59 11.40 22.38
CA LYS A 205 8.37 10.17 22.18
C LYS A 205 7.71 9.26 21.14
N PHE A 206 8.56 8.63 20.34
CA PHE A 206 8.19 7.65 19.33
C PHE A 206 9.33 6.63 19.16
N LEU A 207 8.98 5.47 18.58
CA LEU A 207 9.94 4.45 18.22
C LEU A 207 10.27 4.56 16.74
N ASP A 208 11.55 4.82 16.45
CA ASP A 208 12.11 4.72 15.11
C ASP A 208 13.52 4.13 15.21
N LEU A 209 13.75 2.97 14.61
CA LEU A 209 15.05 2.30 14.60
C LEU A 209 16.16 3.14 13.95
N LYS A 210 15.80 4.16 13.16
CA LYS A 210 16.73 5.04 12.45
C LYS A 210 16.97 6.39 13.15
N SER A 211 16.24 6.69 14.24
CA SER A 211 16.34 7.97 14.95
C SER A 211 17.14 7.83 16.25
N SER A 212 18.04 8.78 16.50
CA SER A 212 18.73 8.90 17.80
C SER A 212 17.80 9.37 18.93
N GLU A 213 16.62 9.88 18.59
CA GLU A 213 15.60 10.34 19.55
C GLU A 213 14.61 9.24 19.96
N SER A 214 14.78 8.03 19.42
CA SER A 214 13.94 6.86 19.66
C SER A 214 13.97 6.46 21.14
N ALA A 215 12.84 6.62 21.82
CA ALA A 215 12.66 6.23 23.21
C ALA A 215 11.18 5.94 23.49
N LEU A 216 10.94 5.11 24.50
CA LEU A 216 9.60 4.87 25.00
C LEU A 216 9.11 6.05 25.86
N PRO A 217 7.81 6.36 25.86
CA PRO A 217 7.23 7.22 26.89
C PRO A 217 7.50 6.67 28.29
N ASN A 218 7.52 7.56 29.28
CA ASN A 218 7.74 7.17 30.67
C ASN A 218 6.75 6.06 31.09
N TYR A 219 7.30 4.97 31.65
CA TYR A 219 6.57 3.79 32.15
C TYR A 219 5.82 2.97 31.09
N SER A 220 6.03 3.26 29.81
CA SER A 220 5.43 2.50 28.71
C SER A 220 6.04 1.10 28.59
N THR A 221 5.20 0.12 28.29
CA THR A 221 5.61 -1.23 27.88
C THR A 221 6.07 -1.30 26.41
N GLY A 222 5.81 -0.25 25.62
CA GLY A 222 6.09 -0.21 24.18
C GLY A 222 5.09 -0.96 23.29
N ALA A 223 4.01 -1.50 23.87
CA ALA A 223 2.93 -2.14 23.12
C ALA A 223 2.16 -1.11 22.26
N ARG A 224 1.58 -1.57 21.14
CA ARG A 224 0.68 -0.75 20.30
C ARG A 224 -0.58 -0.39 21.09
N ASP A 225 -0.94 0.89 21.08
CA ASP A 225 -2.13 1.40 21.76
C ASP A 225 -2.78 2.53 20.96
N ASP A 226 -3.67 2.13 20.04
CA ASP A 226 -4.43 3.07 19.23
C ASP A 226 -5.52 3.81 20.06
N LEU A 227 -5.93 3.24 21.20
CA LEU A 227 -6.92 3.86 22.09
C LEU A 227 -6.34 5.09 22.78
N MET A 228 -5.09 5.01 23.26
CA MET A 228 -4.39 6.14 23.87
C MET A 228 -4.35 7.35 22.94
N GLN A 229 -3.93 7.14 21.69
CA GLN A 229 -3.90 8.20 20.68
C GLN A 229 -5.30 8.79 20.45
N MET A 230 -6.33 7.95 20.32
CA MET A 230 -7.70 8.43 20.16
C MET A 230 -8.15 9.29 21.36
N GLN A 231 -7.88 8.86 22.60
CA GLN A 231 -8.31 9.56 23.80
C GLN A 231 -7.54 10.88 24.01
N TYR A 232 -6.23 10.90 23.74
CA TYR A 232 -5.42 12.12 23.74
C TYR A 232 -6.02 13.19 22.81
N LEU A 233 -6.30 12.82 21.56
CA LEU A 233 -6.86 13.75 20.57
C LEU A 233 -8.26 14.22 20.94
N ARG A 234 -9.09 13.34 21.52
CA ARG A 234 -10.42 13.70 22.03
C ARG A 234 -10.32 14.68 23.20
N ALA A 235 -9.41 14.47 24.14
CA ALA A 235 -9.19 15.36 25.29
C ALA A 235 -8.78 16.76 24.82
N MET A 236 -7.75 16.85 23.97
CA MET A 236 -7.26 18.12 23.41
C MET A 236 -8.35 18.86 22.63
N SER A 237 -9.07 18.16 21.75
CA SER A 237 -10.14 18.76 20.94
C SER A 237 -11.31 19.24 21.80
N LYS A 238 -11.78 18.43 22.76
CA LYS A 238 -12.91 18.78 23.63
C LYS A 238 -12.57 19.95 24.55
N TYR A 239 -11.35 20.00 25.09
CA TYR A 239 -10.94 21.04 26.03
C TYR A 239 -10.84 22.41 25.36
N TRP A 240 -10.05 22.52 24.29
CA TRP A 240 -9.76 23.80 23.63
C TRP A 240 -10.90 24.32 22.74
N ARG A 241 -11.89 23.48 22.40
CA ARG A 241 -13.12 23.93 21.73
C ARG A 241 -14.16 24.49 22.70
N ASP A 242 -14.02 24.24 24.00
CA ASP A 242 -14.87 24.87 25.01
C ASP A 242 -14.44 26.33 25.21
N PRO A 243 -15.33 27.32 24.93
CA PRO A 243 -15.03 28.73 25.14
C PRO A 243 -14.66 29.08 26.59
N ALA A 244 -15.02 28.26 27.58
CA ALA A 244 -14.60 28.44 28.96
C ALA A 244 -13.07 28.30 29.14
N HIS A 245 -12.42 27.52 28.28
CA HIS A 245 -10.98 27.27 28.32
C HIS A 245 -10.18 28.05 27.27
N ASN A 246 -10.84 28.61 26.26
CA ASN A 246 -10.18 29.29 25.14
C ASN A 246 -10.69 30.73 24.99
N PRO A 247 -10.06 31.70 25.69
CA PRO A 247 -10.51 33.09 25.72
C PRO A 247 -10.41 33.76 24.35
N THR A 248 -11.19 34.83 24.15
CA THR A 248 -11.21 35.60 22.90
C THR A 248 -10.37 36.87 23.02
N SER A 249 -9.55 37.15 22.01
CA SER A 249 -8.72 38.35 21.91
C SER A 249 -9.54 39.61 21.71
N THR A 250 -9.20 40.68 22.45
CA THR A 250 -9.69 42.03 22.20
C THR A 250 -8.97 42.71 21.03
N GLU A 251 -7.80 42.22 20.62
CA GLU A 251 -6.97 42.82 19.56
C GLU A 251 -7.41 42.35 18.16
N TYR A 252 -7.71 41.07 17.99
CA TYR A 252 -8.10 40.49 16.70
C TYR A 252 -9.48 39.81 16.69
N SER A 253 -10.24 39.84 17.80
CA SER A 253 -11.60 39.29 17.91
C SER A 253 -11.74 37.80 17.56
N GLY A 254 -10.71 36.99 17.84
CA GLY A 254 -10.71 35.54 17.66
C GLY A 254 -10.20 34.79 18.91
N PRO A 255 -10.31 33.45 18.96
CA PRO A 255 -9.87 32.66 20.10
C PRO A 255 -8.34 32.69 20.23
N MET A 256 -7.84 32.59 21.48
CA MET A 256 -6.42 32.47 21.80
C MET A 256 -5.77 31.35 21.00
N LEU A 257 -6.33 30.15 21.08
CA LEU A 257 -5.87 28.98 20.31
C LEU A 257 -6.86 28.69 19.19
N ASP A 258 -6.42 28.82 17.95
CA ASP A 258 -7.27 28.52 16.79
C ASP A 258 -7.25 27.01 16.51
N MET A 259 -8.26 26.28 17.00
CA MET A 259 -8.41 24.85 16.76
C MET A 259 -8.73 24.48 15.30
N SER A 260 -9.03 25.45 14.42
CA SER A 260 -9.06 25.21 12.97
C SER A 260 -7.66 25.18 12.34
N ARG A 261 -6.64 25.59 13.13
CA ARG A 261 -5.21 25.65 12.81
C ARG A 261 -4.38 24.87 13.84
N ALA A 262 -4.95 23.79 14.39
CA ALA A 262 -4.24 22.79 15.16
C ALA A 262 -4.03 21.54 14.30
N PHE A 263 -2.79 21.25 13.94
CA PHE A 263 -2.48 20.19 12.97
C PHE A 263 -2.03 18.93 13.70
N VAL A 264 -2.81 17.85 13.56
CA VAL A 264 -2.47 16.57 14.18
C VAL A 264 -1.35 15.90 13.39
N TRP A 265 -0.25 15.60 14.08
CA TRP A 265 0.82 14.76 13.54
C TRP A 265 0.44 13.28 13.72
N ALA A 266 0.57 12.36 12.76
CA ALA A 266 1.14 12.49 11.41
C ALA A 266 0.16 11.99 10.33
N TRP A 267 -0.74 12.84 9.82
CA TRP A 267 -1.57 12.44 8.68
C TRP A 267 -0.72 12.41 7.39
N ASP A 268 -0.64 11.24 6.76
CA ASP A 268 0.20 10.98 5.60
C ASP A 268 -0.64 10.91 4.31
N THR A 269 -0.11 11.42 3.20
CA THR A 269 -0.78 11.37 1.89
C THR A 269 -0.73 10.00 1.22
N ARG A 270 0.15 9.10 1.66
CA ARG A 270 0.25 7.74 1.15
C ARG A 270 -1.07 6.98 1.42
N PRO A 271 -1.61 6.28 0.41
CA PRO A 271 -2.91 5.64 0.54
C PRO A 271 -2.87 4.50 1.54
N PHE A 272 -3.81 4.48 2.47
CA PHE A 272 -4.05 3.36 3.36
C PHE A 272 -4.92 2.29 2.64
N PRO A 273 -4.67 0.97 2.77
CA PRO A 273 -3.67 0.32 3.63
C PRO A 273 -2.31 0.11 2.96
N PHE A 274 -2.08 0.62 1.74
CA PHE A 274 -0.79 0.45 1.06
C PHE A 274 0.36 0.97 1.91
N PHE A 275 0.28 2.18 2.41
CA PHE A 275 1.04 2.54 3.61
C PHE A 275 0.22 2.07 4.82
N PRO A 276 0.80 1.28 5.75
CA PRO A 276 2.24 0.99 5.92
C PRO A 276 2.80 -0.26 5.20
N ASN A 277 1.95 -1.06 4.56
CA ASN A 277 2.28 -2.45 4.21
C ASN A 277 3.16 -2.66 2.95
N ASN A 278 3.28 -1.69 2.04
CA ASN A 278 4.09 -1.81 0.83
C ASN A 278 5.56 -1.47 1.12
N VAL A 279 6.20 -2.35 1.88
CA VAL A 279 7.58 -2.19 2.36
C VAL A 279 8.63 -2.31 1.25
N ASP A 280 8.27 -2.88 0.10
CA ASP A 280 9.12 -2.89 -1.09
C ASP A 280 9.32 -1.47 -1.65
N LEU A 281 8.33 -0.59 -1.45
CA LEU A 281 8.35 0.81 -1.90
C LEU A 281 8.79 1.77 -0.79
N TRP A 282 8.42 1.51 0.47
CA TRP A 282 8.66 2.42 1.60
C TRP A 282 9.41 1.74 2.75
N SER A 283 10.35 2.44 3.38
CA SER A 283 11.25 1.85 4.38
C SER A 283 10.85 2.08 5.85
N ASP A 284 9.71 2.74 6.08
CA ASP A 284 9.22 3.22 7.38
C ASP A 284 7.89 2.56 7.81
N GLY A 285 7.43 1.53 7.08
CA GLY A 285 6.17 0.84 7.39
C GLY A 285 6.13 0.22 8.78
N GLU A 286 7.24 -0.32 9.28
CA GLU A 286 7.32 -0.94 10.61
C GLU A 286 7.08 0.03 11.77
N ASN A 287 7.34 1.32 11.57
CA ASN A 287 7.16 2.36 12.59
C ASN A 287 5.67 2.72 12.77
N TYR A 288 4.81 2.45 11.78
CA TYR A 288 3.39 2.84 11.80
C TYR A 288 2.66 2.34 13.06
N SER A 289 2.86 1.07 13.42
CA SER A 289 2.11 0.40 14.49
C SER A 289 2.22 1.11 15.84
N ARG A 290 3.31 1.84 16.09
CA ARG A 290 3.62 2.50 17.38
C ARG A 290 3.99 3.98 17.24
N GLY A 291 3.80 4.57 16.07
CA GLY A 291 4.06 5.99 15.82
C GLY A 291 2.81 6.86 15.79
N HIS A 292 2.98 8.13 15.44
CA HIS A 292 1.92 9.14 15.44
C HIS A 292 0.97 9.09 14.24
N TRP A 293 1.21 8.23 13.24
CA TRP A 293 0.40 8.20 12.02
C TRP A 293 -1.10 8.00 12.28
N LEU A 294 -1.92 8.73 11.52
CA LEU A 294 -3.40 8.69 11.64
C LEU A 294 -4.08 7.88 10.53
N ASN A 295 -3.34 7.54 9.47
CA ASN A 295 -3.84 6.77 8.33
C ASN A 295 -4.48 5.48 8.83
N GLY A 296 -5.70 5.18 8.40
CA GLY A 296 -6.46 4.01 8.89
C GLY A 296 -7.02 4.12 10.32
N ARG A 297 -6.42 4.94 11.19
CA ARG A 297 -6.85 5.10 12.59
C ARG A 297 -7.99 6.10 12.79
N ALA A 298 -7.99 7.18 12.02
CA ALA A 298 -8.95 8.28 12.18
C ALA A 298 -10.43 7.88 11.99
N SER A 299 -10.71 6.73 11.35
CA SER A 299 -12.07 6.25 11.08
C SER A 299 -12.66 5.33 12.15
N ALA A 300 -11.87 4.94 13.16
CA ALA A 300 -12.33 4.05 14.21
C ALA A 300 -13.28 4.75 15.21
N ARG A 301 -13.92 3.96 16.06
CA ARG A 301 -14.83 4.44 17.10
C ARG A 301 -14.43 3.94 18.48
N SER A 302 -14.77 4.71 19.51
CA SER A 302 -14.68 4.22 20.88
C SER A 302 -15.74 3.16 21.14
N LEU A 303 -15.39 2.13 21.90
CA LEU A 303 -16.29 1.08 22.34
C LEU A 303 -17.53 1.66 23.04
N ALA A 304 -17.32 2.62 23.94
CA ALA A 304 -18.39 3.37 24.60
C ALA A 304 -19.40 3.96 23.61
N SER A 305 -18.93 4.54 22.50
CA SER A 305 -19.82 5.15 21.50
C SER A 305 -20.64 4.10 20.74
N VAL A 306 -20.07 2.93 20.45
CA VAL A 306 -20.74 1.84 19.72
C VAL A 306 -21.80 1.19 20.61
N VAL A 307 -21.45 0.87 21.87
CA VAL A 307 -22.39 0.29 22.85
C VAL A 307 -23.53 1.28 23.15
N SER A 308 -23.21 2.55 23.37
CA SER A 308 -24.22 3.61 23.55
C SER A 308 -25.22 3.67 22.40
N GLU A 309 -24.74 3.52 21.16
CA GLU A 309 -25.60 3.54 19.99
C GLU A 309 -26.53 2.32 19.93
N ILE A 310 -26.03 1.12 20.26
CA ILE A 310 -26.85 -0.09 20.34
C ILE A 310 -27.94 0.07 21.41
N CYS A 311 -27.60 0.57 22.60
CA CYS A 311 -28.57 0.83 23.67
C CYS A 311 -29.67 1.80 23.23
N ARG A 312 -29.30 2.95 22.64
CA ARG A 312 -30.27 3.94 22.15
C ARG A 312 -31.17 3.39 21.05
N ARG A 313 -30.61 2.62 20.11
CA ARG A 313 -31.40 1.97 19.04
C ARG A 313 -32.39 0.95 19.61
N ALA A 314 -32.05 0.31 20.73
CA ALA A 314 -32.92 -0.61 21.45
C ALA A 314 -33.96 0.08 22.35
N GLY A 315 -33.95 1.41 22.45
CA GLY A 315 -34.83 2.17 23.34
C GLY A 315 -34.40 2.17 24.82
N VAL A 316 -33.16 1.77 25.13
CA VAL A 316 -32.61 1.87 26.48
C VAL A 316 -32.04 3.28 26.67
N GLU A 317 -32.66 4.06 27.56
CA GLU A 317 -32.26 5.44 27.86
C GLU A 317 -31.33 5.54 29.07
N HIS A 318 -31.50 4.65 30.05
CA HIS A 318 -30.75 4.65 31.31
C HIS A 318 -29.58 3.67 31.24
N PHE A 319 -28.46 4.14 30.68
CA PHE A 319 -27.23 3.37 30.60
C PHE A 319 -26.00 4.25 30.84
N ASP A 320 -24.91 3.62 31.26
CA ASP A 320 -23.63 4.27 31.49
C ASP A 320 -22.51 3.45 30.83
N THR A 321 -21.78 4.10 29.91
CA THR A 321 -20.62 3.52 29.21
C THR A 321 -19.32 4.26 29.54
N SER A 322 -19.29 5.06 30.59
CA SER A 322 -18.11 5.86 30.99
C SER A 322 -16.89 5.00 31.30
N GLN A 323 -17.10 3.76 31.75
CA GLN A 323 -16.06 2.80 32.09
C GLN A 323 -15.77 1.78 30.97
N LEU A 324 -16.16 2.08 29.73
CA LEU A 324 -15.80 1.29 28.55
C LEU A 324 -14.64 1.91 27.78
N PHE A 325 -13.47 1.30 27.92
CA PHE A 325 -12.25 1.69 27.21
C PHE A 325 -11.94 0.65 26.13
N GLY A 326 -12.08 1.03 24.86
CA GLY A 326 -11.82 0.13 23.75
C GLY A 326 -11.82 0.85 22.42
N TYR A 327 -11.00 0.35 21.50
CA TYR A 327 -10.83 0.89 20.15
C TYR A 327 -11.47 -0.06 19.13
N VAL A 328 -12.56 0.37 18.49
CA VAL A 328 -13.33 -0.42 17.51
C VAL A 328 -12.96 0.00 16.09
N ARG A 329 -12.14 -0.81 15.41
CA ARG A 329 -11.71 -0.60 14.02
C ARG A 329 -12.84 -0.73 13.03
N GLY A 330 -13.63 -1.78 13.18
CA GLY A 330 -14.75 -2.11 12.31
C GLY A 330 -15.62 -3.17 12.96
N TYR A 331 -16.93 -2.95 12.92
CA TYR A 331 -17.92 -3.88 13.42
C TYR A 331 -19.15 -3.82 12.54
N ALA A 332 -19.62 -4.99 12.06
CA ALA A 332 -20.76 -5.08 11.16
C ALA A 332 -21.89 -5.89 11.80
N VAL A 333 -23.08 -5.29 11.84
CA VAL A 333 -24.35 -5.97 12.14
C VAL A 333 -25.12 -6.10 10.84
N THR A 334 -24.99 -7.26 10.19
CA THR A 334 -25.55 -7.51 8.84
C THR A 334 -27.00 -7.99 8.87
N GLU A 335 -27.45 -8.52 10.00
CA GLU A 335 -28.78 -9.11 10.17
C GLU A 335 -29.59 -8.34 11.23
N VAL A 336 -30.90 -8.26 10.99
CA VAL A 336 -31.82 -7.74 12.00
C VAL A 336 -31.86 -8.73 13.16
N SER A 337 -31.34 -8.30 14.31
CA SER A 337 -31.22 -9.12 15.51
C SER A 337 -31.46 -8.28 16.77
N GLU A 338 -31.67 -8.97 17.89
CA GLU A 338 -31.82 -8.34 19.20
C GLU A 338 -30.56 -7.57 19.61
N ALA A 339 -30.73 -6.48 20.36
CA ALA A 339 -29.61 -5.65 20.81
C ALA A 339 -28.55 -6.45 21.61
N ARG A 340 -28.98 -7.46 22.38
CA ARG A 340 -28.09 -8.38 23.07
C ARG A 340 -27.18 -9.15 22.12
N ALA A 341 -27.70 -9.63 20.98
CA ALA A 341 -26.91 -10.34 19.98
C ALA A 341 -25.88 -9.41 19.32
N ALA A 342 -26.22 -8.13 19.13
CA ALA A 342 -25.27 -7.12 18.66
C ALA A 342 -24.19 -6.75 19.71
N LEU A 343 -24.50 -6.83 21.01
CA LEU A 343 -23.51 -6.57 22.06
C LEU A 343 -22.54 -7.75 22.26
N GLN A 344 -23.01 -8.99 22.04
CA GLN A 344 -22.24 -10.19 22.39
C GLN A 344 -20.84 -10.24 21.76
N PRO A 345 -20.61 -9.95 20.46
CA PRO A 345 -19.27 -9.94 19.88
C PRO A 345 -18.34 -8.91 20.55
N LEU A 346 -18.88 -7.74 20.91
CA LEU A 346 -18.13 -6.68 21.60
C LEU A 346 -17.76 -7.12 23.02
N MET A 347 -18.73 -7.69 23.76
CA MET A 347 -18.51 -8.22 25.11
C MET A 347 -17.44 -9.31 25.11
N LEU A 348 -17.51 -10.22 24.14
CA LEU A 348 -16.53 -11.29 23.97
C LEU A 348 -15.15 -10.74 23.61
N ARG A 349 -15.03 -9.76 22.70
CA ARG A 349 -13.74 -9.17 22.30
C ARG A 349 -13.04 -8.41 23.43
N TYR A 350 -13.76 -7.50 24.07
CA TYR A 350 -13.19 -6.55 25.04
C TYR A 350 -13.31 -7.02 26.50
N GLY A 351 -14.10 -8.06 26.78
CA GLY A 351 -14.25 -8.60 28.13
C GLY A 351 -14.96 -7.63 29.07
N PHE A 352 -16.14 -7.14 28.70
CA PHE A 352 -16.95 -6.27 29.57
C PHE A 352 -18.29 -6.90 29.94
N ASP A 353 -18.80 -6.47 31.08
CA ASP A 353 -20.10 -6.87 31.60
C ASP A 353 -21.13 -5.75 31.46
N ALA A 354 -22.39 -6.16 31.33
CA ALA A 354 -23.55 -5.28 31.34
C ALA A 354 -24.31 -5.53 32.64
N ILE A 355 -24.18 -4.62 33.59
CA ILE A 355 -24.61 -4.79 34.99
C ILE A 355 -25.72 -3.79 35.27
N GLU A 356 -26.87 -4.28 35.73
CA GLU A 356 -27.95 -3.40 36.19
C GLU A 356 -27.71 -3.01 37.65
N ARG A 357 -27.70 -1.71 37.93
CA ARG A 357 -27.69 -1.15 39.29
C ARG A 357 -28.67 0.02 39.37
N ASN A 358 -29.61 -0.05 40.30
CA ASN A 358 -30.55 1.05 40.60
C ASN A 358 -31.31 1.61 39.38
N GLY A 359 -31.67 0.75 38.43
CA GLY A 359 -32.39 1.09 37.20
C GLY A 359 -31.50 1.57 36.04
N VAL A 360 -30.16 1.55 36.21
CA VAL A 360 -29.20 1.95 35.17
C VAL A 360 -28.37 0.74 34.75
N LEU A 361 -28.22 0.55 33.43
CA LEU A 361 -27.33 -0.46 32.88
C LEU A 361 -25.91 0.09 32.75
N HIS A 362 -25.03 -0.29 33.68
CA HIS A 362 -23.62 0.05 33.66
C HIS A 362 -22.84 -0.96 32.82
N PHE A 363 -22.01 -0.45 31.93
CA PHE A 363 -21.08 -1.26 31.15
C PHE A 363 -19.66 -1.01 31.64
N ARG A 364 -19.00 -2.06 32.11
CA ARG A 364 -17.67 -1.99 32.73
C ARG A 364 -16.77 -3.10 32.23
N LEU A 365 -15.53 -2.76 31.87
CA LEU A 365 -14.49 -3.75 31.57
C LEU A 365 -14.23 -4.64 32.80
N ARG A 366 -13.94 -5.92 32.58
CA ARG A 366 -13.44 -6.79 33.63
C ARG A 366 -11.96 -6.48 33.86
N ASP A 367 -11.59 -6.35 35.14
CA ASP A 367 -10.20 -6.12 35.56
C ASP A 367 -9.75 -7.09 36.68
N GLY A 368 -10.68 -7.77 37.35
CA GLY A 368 -10.37 -8.63 38.51
C GLY A 368 -9.84 -7.85 39.73
N ALA A 369 -9.88 -6.52 39.70
CA ALA A 369 -9.28 -5.64 40.69
C ALA A 369 -10.29 -5.24 41.78
N ASN A 370 -9.82 -4.50 42.80
CA ASN A 370 -10.64 -3.93 43.87
C ASN A 370 -11.56 -4.94 44.58
N ALA A 371 -11.06 -6.16 44.81
CA ALA A 371 -11.84 -7.23 45.41
C ALA A 371 -12.30 -6.88 46.83
N VAL A 372 -13.59 -7.10 47.11
CA VAL A 372 -14.18 -6.88 48.44
C VAL A 372 -13.82 -8.06 49.34
N PRO A 373 -13.08 -7.86 50.45
CA PRO A 373 -12.72 -8.96 51.34
C PRO A 373 -13.95 -9.49 52.08
N ILE A 374 -14.20 -10.80 51.97
CA ILE A 374 -15.32 -11.47 52.62
C ILE A 374 -14.83 -12.26 53.84
N ASP A 375 -15.34 -11.87 55.00
CA ASP A 375 -15.11 -12.59 56.26
C ASP A 375 -16.03 -13.83 56.32
N ARG A 376 -15.42 -15.02 56.34
CA ARG A 376 -16.14 -16.30 56.37
C ARG A 376 -17.03 -16.47 57.60
N ASP A 377 -16.63 -15.89 58.74
CA ASP A 377 -17.41 -15.97 59.98
C ASP A 377 -18.67 -15.11 59.95
N ARG A 378 -18.82 -14.26 58.92
CA ARG A 378 -19.96 -13.35 58.72
C ARG A 378 -20.89 -13.78 57.59
N LEU A 379 -20.68 -14.96 57.01
CA LEU A 379 -21.57 -15.52 56.00
C LEU A 379 -22.93 -15.86 56.62
N ALA A 380 -24.00 -15.68 55.84
CA ALA A 380 -25.33 -16.06 56.24
C ALA A 380 -25.55 -17.56 56.02
N VAL A 381 -26.23 -18.22 56.95
CA VAL A 381 -26.65 -19.62 56.77
C VAL A 381 -27.87 -19.64 55.85
N SER A 382 -27.80 -20.39 54.75
CA SER A 382 -28.90 -20.59 53.81
C SER A 382 -29.29 -22.07 53.77
N PRO A 383 -30.58 -22.43 53.75
CA PRO A 383 -31.01 -23.81 53.52
C PRO A 383 -30.72 -24.29 52.08
N ASP A 384 -30.44 -23.38 51.15
CA ASP A 384 -30.14 -23.67 49.74
C ASP A 384 -28.64 -23.95 49.48
N LEU A 385 -27.83 -24.01 50.54
CA LEU A 385 -26.40 -24.33 50.49
C LEU A 385 -26.08 -25.52 51.41
N ASP A 386 -25.22 -26.43 50.94
CA ASP A 386 -24.61 -27.48 51.75
C ASP A 386 -23.36 -26.93 52.46
N GLY A 387 -23.58 -26.14 53.53
CA GLY A 387 -22.52 -25.49 54.31
C GLY A 387 -22.53 -23.96 54.21
N LEU A 388 -21.40 -23.32 54.53
CA LEU A 388 -21.25 -21.86 54.42
C LEU A 388 -20.85 -21.42 53.00
N THR A 389 -20.12 -22.27 52.28
CA THR A 389 -19.67 -22.04 50.91
C THR A 389 -19.68 -23.36 50.14
N GLU A 390 -20.16 -23.35 48.90
CA GLU A 390 -20.00 -24.46 47.95
C GLU A 390 -19.00 -24.04 46.88
N GLN A 391 -17.94 -24.81 46.68
CA GLN A 391 -16.99 -24.61 45.60
C GLN A 391 -17.07 -25.77 44.63
N LEU A 392 -17.30 -25.47 43.36
CA LEU A 392 -17.36 -26.45 42.28
C LEU A 392 -16.20 -26.20 41.32
N ARG A 393 -15.51 -27.27 40.95
CA ARG A 393 -14.46 -27.24 39.93
C ARG A 393 -14.82 -28.15 38.76
N GLU A 394 -15.01 -27.58 37.57
CA GLU A 394 -15.31 -28.34 36.35
C GLU A 394 -14.18 -29.30 35.95
N ALA A 395 -14.57 -30.42 35.32
CA ALA A 395 -13.64 -31.47 34.92
C ALA A 395 -12.70 -31.02 33.79
N GLU A 396 -11.44 -31.47 33.83
CA GLU A 396 -10.41 -31.07 32.86
C GLU A 396 -10.75 -31.51 31.43
N ALA A 397 -11.43 -32.65 31.26
CA ALA A 397 -11.80 -33.18 29.96
C ALA A 397 -12.83 -32.32 29.18
N GLU A 398 -13.53 -31.40 29.85
CA GLU A 398 -14.50 -30.49 29.23
C GLU A 398 -13.89 -29.13 28.83
N VAL A 399 -12.64 -28.88 29.24
CA VAL A 399 -11.91 -27.64 28.95
C VAL A 399 -11.16 -27.82 27.63
N SER A 400 -11.46 -26.96 26.65
CA SER A 400 -10.75 -26.98 25.38
C SER A 400 -9.34 -26.41 25.55
N GLY A 401 -8.32 -27.25 25.36
CA GLY A 401 -6.92 -26.80 25.29
C GLY A 401 -6.57 -26.00 24.03
N ARG A 402 -7.55 -25.71 23.16
CA ARG A 402 -7.39 -24.93 21.93
C ARG A 402 -8.58 -24.00 21.66
N VAL A 403 -8.33 -22.70 21.69
CA VAL A 403 -9.29 -21.67 21.29
C VAL A 403 -8.93 -21.15 19.90
N ARG A 404 -9.92 -21.08 19.01
CA ARG A 404 -9.78 -20.49 17.67
C ARG A 404 -10.74 -19.33 17.49
N LEU A 405 -10.21 -18.21 17.01
CA LEU A 405 -10.97 -17.01 16.69
C LEU A 405 -10.88 -16.73 15.20
N ARG A 406 -12.04 -16.62 14.54
CA ARG A 406 -12.14 -16.18 13.14
C ARG A 406 -12.67 -14.74 13.08
N PHE A 407 -12.04 -13.91 12.27
CA PHE A 407 -12.36 -12.48 12.13
C PHE A 407 -11.89 -11.94 10.77
N VAL A 408 -12.25 -10.69 10.46
CA VAL A 408 -11.80 -9.99 9.25
C VAL A 408 -10.47 -9.29 9.56
N GLN A 409 -9.42 -9.54 8.76
CA GLN A 409 -8.12 -8.90 8.99
C GLN A 409 -8.20 -7.40 8.67
N ALA A 410 -7.98 -6.55 9.67
CA ALA A 410 -7.81 -5.12 9.50
C ALA A 410 -6.45 -4.78 8.88
N ASP A 411 -6.29 -3.54 8.42
CA ASP A 411 -5.04 -3.02 7.85
C ASP A 411 -4.57 -3.80 6.58
N ALA A 412 -5.47 -4.54 5.92
CA ALA A 412 -5.18 -5.44 4.78
C ALA A 412 -6.27 -5.37 3.68
N ASP A 413 -6.36 -6.40 2.83
CA ASP A 413 -7.44 -6.58 1.84
C ASP A 413 -8.78 -7.06 2.46
N PHE A 414 -8.94 -6.99 3.80
CA PHE A 414 -10.10 -7.46 4.55
C PHE A 414 -10.45 -8.95 4.33
N ASP A 415 -9.44 -9.80 4.16
CA ASP A 415 -9.61 -11.24 4.08
C ASP A 415 -10.06 -11.82 5.45
N ALA A 416 -10.90 -12.86 5.43
CA ALA A 416 -11.31 -13.57 6.64
C ALA A 416 -10.21 -14.55 7.07
N ILE A 417 -9.63 -14.32 8.25
CA ILE A 417 -8.51 -15.10 8.80
C ILE A 417 -8.89 -15.73 10.15
N SER A 418 -8.03 -16.63 10.65
CA SER A 418 -8.18 -17.21 11.97
C SER A 418 -6.86 -17.16 12.74
N GLU A 419 -6.94 -16.86 14.02
CA GLU A 419 -5.87 -17.02 15.01
C GLU A 419 -6.27 -18.09 16.02
N GLU A 420 -5.29 -18.80 16.59
CA GLU A 420 -5.53 -19.82 17.62
C GLU A 420 -4.53 -19.71 18.77
N ALA A 421 -4.97 -20.07 19.98
CA ALA A 421 -4.12 -20.26 21.15
C ALA A 421 -4.19 -21.73 21.59
N VAL A 422 -3.05 -22.32 21.93
CA VAL A 422 -2.91 -23.75 22.25
C VAL A 422 -2.08 -23.92 23.52
N LEU A 423 -2.51 -24.80 24.42
CA LEU A 423 -1.70 -25.20 25.58
C LEU A 423 -0.53 -26.12 25.17
N ALA A 424 0.63 -25.95 25.81
CA ALA A 424 1.85 -26.67 25.45
C ALA A 424 1.86 -28.15 25.89
N ASP A 425 1.04 -28.52 26.87
CA ASP A 425 1.02 -29.82 27.56
C ASP A 425 -0.07 -30.78 27.07
N GLU A 426 -1.04 -30.31 26.27
CA GLU A 426 -2.17 -31.13 25.85
C GLU A 426 -2.14 -31.49 24.36
N ALA A 427 -2.16 -32.80 24.09
CA ALA A 427 -2.62 -33.35 22.82
C ALA A 427 -4.17 -33.31 22.77
N THR A 428 -4.81 -32.16 23.00
CA THR A 428 -6.28 -32.05 22.97
C THR A 428 -6.80 -31.90 21.54
N HIS A 429 -7.84 -32.67 21.20
CA HIS A 429 -8.54 -32.63 19.91
C HIS A 429 -9.76 -31.69 19.90
N ALA A 430 -10.26 -31.29 21.07
CA ALA A 430 -11.43 -30.42 21.18
C ALA A 430 -11.02 -28.96 20.91
N VAL A 431 -11.53 -28.40 19.81
CA VAL A 431 -11.30 -27.00 19.41
C VAL A 431 -12.57 -26.20 19.65
N SER A 432 -12.51 -25.19 20.51
CA SER A 432 -13.58 -24.19 20.64
C SER A 432 -13.36 -23.09 19.61
N GLY A 433 -14.25 -23.00 18.61
CA GLY A 433 -14.18 -22.01 17.54
C GLY A 433 -15.27 -20.95 17.69
N THR A 434 -14.89 -19.67 17.65
CA THR A 434 -15.83 -18.54 17.61
C THR A 434 -15.50 -17.64 16.42
N GLU A 435 -16.54 -17.10 15.78
CA GLU A 435 -16.42 -16.10 14.71
C GLU A 435 -16.93 -14.74 15.21
N LEU A 436 -16.14 -13.69 14.99
CA LEU A 436 -16.53 -12.31 15.29
C LEU A 436 -16.66 -11.52 14.00
N ASN A 437 -17.81 -10.86 13.82
CA ASN A 437 -18.07 -9.94 12.70
C ASN A 437 -17.38 -8.58 12.91
N MET A 438 -16.10 -8.61 13.23
CA MET A 438 -15.26 -7.48 13.58
C MET A 438 -13.98 -7.48 12.73
N ALA A 439 -13.48 -6.28 12.44
CA ALA A 439 -12.16 -6.09 11.88
C ALA A 439 -11.13 -6.00 13.01
N LEU A 440 -10.16 -6.91 13.04
CA LEU A 440 -9.09 -6.96 14.05
C LEU A 440 -7.73 -7.13 13.36
N THR A 441 -6.64 -6.71 14.02
CA THR A 441 -5.28 -7.12 13.62
C THR A 441 -5.03 -8.58 14.03
N ARG A 442 -3.97 -9.19 13.50
CA ARG A 442 -3.53 -10.53 13.94
C ARG A 442 -3.17 -10.54 15.42
N GLY A 443 -2.41 -9.55 15.88
CA GLY A 443 -2.05 -9.39 17.30
C GLY A 443 -3.29 -9.29 18.19
N GLU A 444 -4.27 -8.46 17.83
CA GLU A 444 -5.54 -8.34 18.55
C GLU A 444 -6.31 -9.68 18.59
N GLY A 445 -6.37 -10.41 17.46
CA GLY A 445 -7.03 -11.72 17.40
C GLY A 445 -6.35 -12.77 18.28
N ARG A 446 -5.02 -12.78 18.31
CA ARG A 446 -4.21 -13.67 19.13
C ARG A 446 -4.35 -13.37 20.63
N GLN A 447 -4.29 -12.09 21.03
CA GLN A 447 -4.52 -11.67 22.43
C GLN A 447 -5.88 -12.13 22.94
N VAL A 448 -6.92 -12.07 22.11
CA VAL A 448 -8.27 -12.53 22.49
C VAL A 448 -8.30 -14.04 22.68
N ALA A 449 -7.69 -14.80 21.76
CA ALA A 449 -7.64 -16.25 21.88
C ALA A 449 -6.87 -16.70 23.14
N GLU A 450 -5.76 -16.04 23.46
CA GLU A 450 -4.96 -16.33 24.68
C GLU A 450 -5.71 -15.95 25.96
N ARG A 451 -6.36 -14.78 25.98
CA ARG A 451 -7.24 -14.38 27.09
C ARG A 451 -8.34 -15.40 27.31
N TRP A 452 -9.08 -15.78 26.26
CA TRP A 452 -10.19 -16.74 26.39
C TRP A 452 -9.73 -18.13 26.82
N LEU A 453 -8.59 -18.60 26.33
CA LEU A 453 -8.01 -19.87 26.77
C LEU A 453 -7.70 -19.84 28.27
N THR A 454 -7.16 -18.72 28.75
CA THR A 454 -6.83 -18.52 30.16
C THR A 454 -8.09 -18.35 31.01
N GLU A 455 -9.02 -17.49 30.60
CA GLU A 455 -10.33 -17.29 31.25
C GLU A 455 -11.08 -18.61 31.39
N ALA A 456 -11.17 -19.42 30.32
CA ALA A 456 -11.88 -20.69 30.35
C ALA A 456 -11.27 -21.69 31.36
N ARG A 457 -9.96 -21.62 31.62
CA ARG A 457 -9.31 -22.47 32.63
C ARG A 457 -9.53 -21.95 34.05
N ILE A 458 -9.49 -20.64 34.25
CA ILE A 458 -9.67 -20.03 35.56
C ILE A 458 -11.13 -20.15 35.98
N ALA A 459 -12.07 -19.85 35.07
CA ALA A 459 -13.51 -19.89 35.29
C ALA A 459 -14.09 -21.30 35.55
N ARG A 460 -13.27 -22.35 35.57
CA ARG A 460 -13.65 -23.70 35.99
C ARG A 460 -14.07 -23.75 37.45
N GLU A 461 -13.54 -22.86 38.27
CA GLU A 461 -13.88 -22.72 39.68
C GLU A 461 -15.06 -21.76 39.82
N THR A 462 -16.15 -22.26 40.39
CA THR A 462 -17.32 -21.47 40.76
C THR A 462 -17.56 -21.58 42.26
N LEU A 463 -18.09 -20.51 42.83
CA LEU A 463 -18.33 -20.34 44.25
C LEU A 463 -19.80 -19.96 44.45
N ARG A 464 -20.48 -20.67 45.33
CA ARG A 464 -21.79 -20.28 45.86
C ARG A 464 -21.66 -20.00 47.36
N LEU A 465 -22.17 -18.86 47.79
CA LEU A 465 -22.20 -18.47 49.20
C LEU A 465 -23.41 -17.58 49.48
N SER A 466 -23.69 -17.33 50.75
CA SER A 466 -24.79 -16.43 51.15
C SER A 466 -24.28 -15.28 52.01
N LEU A 467 -24.59 -14.04 51.60
CA LEU A 467 -24.22 -12.83 52.31
C LEU A 467 -25.41 -12.27 53.12
N PRO A 468 -25.18 -11.70 54.31
CA PRO A 468 -26.23 -11.05 55.08
C PRO A 468 -26.67 -9.72 54.44
N PRO A 469 -27.90 -9.23 54.70
CA PRO A 469 -28.37 -7.93 54.21
C PRO A 469 -27.49 -6.73 54.56
N SER A 470 -26.68 -6.83 55.63
CA SER A 470 -25.72 -5.79 56.00
C SER A 470 -24.61 -5.57 54.95
N GLN A 471 -24.43 -6.51 54.02
CA GLN A 471 -23.48 -6.42 52.90
C GLN A 471 -24.17 -6.18 51.55
N MET A 472 -25.40 -5.65 51.54
CA MET A 472 -26.20 -5.44 50.32
C MET A 472 -25.58 -4.50 49.28
N ALA A 473 -24.51 -3.78 49.63
CA ALA A 473 -23.70 -3.03 48.67
C ALA A 473 -22.99 -3.93 47.64
N VAL A 474 -22.69 -5.18 48.01
CA VAL A 474 -22.08 -6.18 47.12
C VAL A 474 -23.16 -6.75 46.20
N GLY A 475 -22.89 -6.83 44.89
CA GLY A 475 -23.73 -7.58 43.99
C GLY A 475 -23.11 -7.90 42.64
N VAL A 476 -23.95 -8.08 41.60
CA VAL A 476 -23.52 -8.57 40.28
C VAL A 476 -22.41 -7.70 39.67
N GLY A 477 -21.37 -8.35 39.17
CA GLY A 477 -20.20 -7.73 38.57
C GLY A 477 -19.14 -7.24 39.55
N ASP A 478 -19.40 -7.25 40.87
CA ASP A 478 -18.36 -6.99 41.86
C ASP A 478 -17.43 -8.21 41.99
N VAL A 479 -16.17 -7.96 42.34
CA VAL A 479 -15.20 -9.00 42.67
C VAL A 479 -15.14 -9.13 44.19
N ILE A 480 -15.23 -10.36 44.70
CA ILE A 480 -15.05 -10.68 46.12
C ILE A 480 -13.78 -11.49 46.31
N GLU A 481 -13.11 -11.29 47.44
CA GLU A 481 -11.96 -12.09 47.86
C GLU A 481 -12.36 -12.97 49.04
N LEU A 482 -12.28 -14.28 48.86
CA LEU A 482 -12.55 -15.28 49.90
C LEU A 482 -11.21 -15.80 50.44
N PRO A 483 -10.99 -15.82 51.77
CA PRO A 483 -9.80 -16.42 52.34
C PRO A 483 -9.76 -17.93 52.07
N GLY A 484 -8.59 -18.44 51.70
CA GLY A 484 -8.37 -19.87 51.42
C GLY A 484 -8.53 -20.76 52.64
N ASP A 485 -8.72 -22.07 52.41
CA ASP A 485 -8.72 -23.08 53.46
C ASP A 485 -7.34 -23.73 53.64
N GLY A 486 -6.88 -23.84 54.89
CA GLY A 486 -5.65 -24.56 55.22
C GLY A 486 -4.40 -23.97 54.56
N ALA A 487 -3.88 -24.65 53.53
CA ALA A 487 -2.67 -24.24 52.79
C ALA A 487 -2.97 -23.45 51.50
N GLU A 488 -4.25 -23.23 51.18
CA GLU A 488 -4.66 -22.44 50.01
C GLU A 488 -4.52 -20.94 50.26
N GLY A 489 -4.14 -20.20 49.21
CA GLY A 489 -4.18 -18.74 49.22
C GLY A 489 -5.61 -18.19 49.09
N PRO A 490 -5.82 -16.88 49.31
CA PRO A 490 -7.10 -16.25 49.02
C PRO A 490 -7.45 -16.38 47.53
N GLY A 491 -8.74 -16.52 47.24
CA GLY A 491 -9.27 -16.61 45.87
C GLY A 491 -10.19 -15.44 45.54
N ARG A 492 -10.10 -14.93 44.31
CA ARG A 492 -10.97 -13.86 43.81
C ARG A 492 -12.06 -14.41 42.91
N TYR A 493 -13.29 -13.95 43.12
CA TYR A 493 -14.46 -14.42 42.39
C TYR A 493 -15.30 -13.22 41.95
N ARG A 494 -15.63 -13.15 40.65
CA ARG A 494 -16.60 -12.18 40.12
C ARG A 494 -18.00 -12.72 40.34
N ILE A 495 -18.90 -11.90 40.89
CA ILE A 495 -20.30 -12.27 41.10
C ILE A 495 -21.07 -12.22 39.77
N ASP A 496 -21.67 -13.34 39.38
CA ASP A 496 -22.46 -13.44 38.15
C ASP A 496 -23.96 -13.35 38.42
N ARG A 497 -24.40 -13.90 39.55
CA ARG A 497 -25.81 -13.93 39.94
C ARG A 497 -25.96 -13.62 41.43
N VAL A 498 -26.98 -12.83 41.73
CA VAL A 498 -27.44 -12.54 43.09
C VAL A 498 -28.93 -12.80 43.16
N GLU A 499 -29.34 -13.65 44.09
CA GLU A 499 -30.74 -13.88 44.43
C GLU A 499 -31.03 -13.34 45.83
N GLN A 500 -32.00 -12.42 45.92
CA GLN A 500 -32.29 -11.67 47.15
C GLN A 500 -33.65 -12.08 47.72
N VAL A 501 -33.63 -12.99 48.70
CA VAL A 501 -34.83 -13.41 49.44
C VAL A 501 -34.50 -13.45 50.93
N GLY A 502 -34.36 -12.27 51.54
CA GLY A 502 -33.82 -12.14 52.89
C GLY A 502 -32.29 -12.10 52.84
N ALA A 503 -31.61 -13.24 52.99
CA ALA A 503 -30.18 -13.32 52.71
C ALA A 503 -29.92 -13.24 51.19
N MET A 504 -28.70 -12.89 50.80
CA MET A 504 -28.31 -12.76 49.40
C MET A 504 -27.51 -13.99 48.98
N LEU A 505 -28.13 -14.86 48.18
CA LEU A 505 -27.44 -16.00 47.60
C LEU A 505 -26.62 -15.52 46.40
N ILE A 506 -25.31 -15.75 46.46
CA ILE A 506 -24.32 -15.32 45.48
C ILE A 506 -23.83 -16.53 44.71
N GLU A 507 -23.79 -16.42 43.38
CA GLU A 507 -23.06 -17.33 42.51
C GLU A 507 -21.98 -16.51 41.80
N ALA A 508 -20.73 -16.96 41.92
CA ALA A 508 -19.57 -16.25 41.47
C ALA A 508 -18.58 -17.19 40.76
N THR A 509 -17.85 -16.67 39.78
CA THR A 509 -16.86 -17.40 39.01
C THR A 509 -15.47 -16.87 39.32
N ARG A 510 -14.49 -17.76 39.43
CA ARG A 510 -13.09 -17.41 39.66
C ARG A 510 -12.58 -16.45 38.59
N ILE A 511 -11.84 -15.44 39.02
CA ILE A 511 -11.26 -14.40 38.17
C ILE A 511 -9.87 -14.03 38.71
N GLU A 512 -8.92 -13.77 37.82
CA GLU A 512 -7.60 -13.26 38.19
C GLU A 512 -7.29 -11.99 37.38
N PRO A 513 -6.70 -10.93 37.97
CA PRO A 513 -6.43 -9.68 37.27
C PRO A 513 -5.51 -9.81 36.07
N GLU A 514 -4.47 -10.64 36.18
CA GLU A 514 -3.38 -10.77 35.20
C GLU A 514 -3.88 -11.29 33.84
N VAL A 515 -5.09 -11.84 33.79
CA VAL A 515 -5.75 -12.33 32.56
C VAL A 515 -6.13 -11.17 31.63
N TYR A 516 -6.36 -9.99 32.18
CA TYR A 516 -6.80 -8.80 31.45
C TYR A 516 -5.65 -7.89 31.05
N ASP A 517 -4.41 -8.23 31.44
CA ASP A 517 -3.20 -7.60 30.96
C ASP A 517 -2.87 -8.11 29.54
N PRO A 518 -2.83 -7.24 28.51
CA PRO A 518 -2.54 -7.67 27.16
C PRO A 518 -1.14 -8.28 27.05
N ALA A 519 -1.06 -9.48 26.46
CA ALA A 519 0.24 -10.09 26.16
C ALA A 519 1.03 -9.21 25.17
N PRO A 520 2.34 -8.99 25.40
CA PRO A 520 3.20 -8.29 24.46
C PRO A 520 3.40 -9.18 23.24
N LEU A 521 2.73 -8.85 22.14
CA LEU A 521 2.89 -9.51 20.86
C LEU A 521 3.54 -8.56 19.87
N GLU A 522 4.46 -9.11 19.05
CA GLU A 522 4.96 -8.37 17.90
C GLU A 522 3.86 -8.26 16.84
N GLU A 523 3.67 -7.05 16.33
CA GLU A 523 2.72 -6.79 15.25
C GLU A 523 3.37 -7.12 13.90
N GLU A 524 2.75 -8.02 13.15
CA GLU A 524 3.12 -8.28 11.76
C GLU A 524 2.37 -7.34 10.82
N LEU A 525 3.09 -6.73 9.88
CA LEU A 525 2.47 -5.97 8.79
C LEU A 525 1.62 -6.90 7.92
N ALA A 526 0.50 -6.39 7.44
CA ALA A 526 -0.36 -7.15 6.55
C ALA A 526 0.30 -7.34 5.18
N SER A 527 0.11 -8.51 4.59
CA SER A 527 0.46 -8.74 3.18
C SER A 527 -0.62 -8.11 2.29
N LEU A 528 -0.20 -7.33 1.30
CA LEU A 528 -1.10 -6.77 0.28
C LEU A 528 -0.92 -7.46 -1.05
N ARG A 529 -2.02 -7.59 -1.81
CA ARG A 529 -1.93 -7.99 -3.21
C ARG A 529 -1.25 -6.88 -4.03
N PRO A 530 -0.22 -7.19 -4.83
CA PRO A 530 0.42 -6.18 -5.67
C PRO A 530 -0.58 -5.54 -6.63
N PHE A 531 -0.65 -4.21 -6.63
CA PHE A 531 -1.44 -3.47 -7.62
C PHE A 531 -0.70 -3.44 -8.96
N VAL A 532 -1.33 -3.96 -10.01
CA VAL A 532 -0.82 -3.87 -11.38
C VAL A 532 -1.62 -2.79 -12.12
N PRO A 533 -1.02 -1.65 -12.50
CA PRO A 533 -1.75 -0.61 -13.21
C PRO A 533 -2.25 -1.14 -14.56
N PRO A 534 -3.50 -0.84 -14.95
CA PRO A 534 -4.04 -1.23 -16.25
C PRO A 534 -3.48 -0.31 -17.33
N LEU A 535 -2.25 -0.57 -17.79
CA LEU A 535 -1.61 0.18 -18.87
C LEU A 535 -1.91 -0.47 -20.24
N PRO A 536 -1.99 0.33 -21.32
CA PRO A 536 -2.06 -0.21 -22.67
C PRO A 536 -0.91 -1.16 -22.99
N VAL A 537 -1.21 -2.19 -23.77
CA VAL A 537 -0.21 -3.13 -24.30
C VAL A 537 0.27 -2.67 -25.67
N TRP A 538 1.36 -3.26 -26.16
CA TRP A 538 1.87 -3.07 -27.52
C TRP A 538 1.58 -4.33 -28.36
N PRO A 539 0.52 -4.33 -29.18
CA PRO A 539 0.22 -5.43 -30.09
C PRO A 539 0.80 -5.18 -31.50
N GLN A 540 1.48 -6.19 -32.04
CA GLN A 540 2.02 -6.23 -33.40
C GLN A 540 1.42 -7.41 -34.15
N PHE A 541 0.56 -7.12 -35.13
CA PHE A 541 0.14 -8.13 -36.11
C PHE A 541 1.23 -8.34 -37.16
N MET A 542 1.42 -9.60 -37.56
CA MET A 542 2.43 -10.03 -38.51
C MET A 542 1.80 -11.07 -39.45
N ASP A 543 1.58 -10.68 -40.70
CA ASP A 543 1.13 -11.55 -41.78
C ASP A 543 2.37 -12.23 -42.40
N LEU A 544 2.70 -13.39 -41.87
CA LEU A 544 3.95 -14.11 -42.14
C LEU A 544 3.76 -15.22 -43.18
N PRO A 545 4.83 -15.60 -43.91
CA PRO A 545 4.84 -16.86 -44.66
C PRO A 545 4.72 -18.07 -43.72
N LEU A 546 4.42 -19.25 -44.27
CA LEU A 546 4.44 -20.51 -43.52
C LEU A 546 5.87 -20.81 -43.04
N MET A 547 6.04 -21.02 -41.74
CA MET A 547 7.31 -21.34 -41.11
C MET A 547 7.47 -22.84 -40.89
N ARG A 548 6.41 -23.51 -40.44
CA ARG A 548 6.40 -24.94 -40.12
C ARG A 548 5.52 -25.75 -41.06
N GLY A 549 4.55 -25.11 -41.70
CA GLY A 549 3.60 -25.76 -42.61
C GLY A 549 2.34 -26.31 -41.95
N ASP A 550 2.26 -26.32 -40.61
CA ASP A 550 1.06 -26.68 -39.84
C ASP A 550 0.18 -25.47 -39.46
N GLU A 551 0.60 -24.28 -39.88
CA GLU A 551 -0.09 -23.00 -39.65
C GLU A 551 -1.28 -22.82 -40.59
N VAL A 552 -2.26 -21.98 -40.18
CA VAL A 552 -3.36 -21.56 -41.05
C VAL A 552 -2.86 -20.51 -42.05
N PRO A 553 -2.77 -20.78 -43.37
CA PRO A 553 -1.94 -19.95 -44.28
C PRO A 553 -2.39 -18.50 -44.49
N HIS A 554 -3.63 -18.16 -44.15
CA HIS A 554 -4.19 -16.82 -44.30
C HIS A 554 -4.32 -16.06 -42.98
N ALA A 555 -4.06 -16.71 -41.84
CA ALA A 555 -4.23 -16.10 -40.53
C ALA A 555 -2.92 -15.41 -40.09
N PRO A 556 -2.98 -14.14 -39.66
CA PRO A 556 -1.79 -13.44 -39.17
C PRO A 556 -1.40 -13.95 -37.78
N HIS A 557 -0.12 -13.82 -37.45
CA HIS A 557 0.38 -13.93 -36.09
C HIS A 557 0.18 -12.63 -35.34
N LEU A 558 -0.02 -12.72 -34.03
CA LEU A 558 -0.04 -11.59 -33.12
C LEU A 558 1.03 -11.77 -32.06
N ALA A 559 1.92 -10.79 -31.97
CA ALA A 559 2.85 -10.64 -30.84
C ALA A 559 2.36 -9.49 -29.95
N VAL A 560 2.34 -9.69 -28.63
CA VAL A 560 1.92 -8.66 -27.68
C VAL A 560 2.94 -8.53 -26.58
N THR A 561 3.37 -7.31 -26.28
CA THR A 561 4.25 -7.04 -25.15
C THR A 561 3.75 -5.86 -24.32
N ALA A 562 4.31 -5.67 -23.12
CA ALA A 562 4.09 -4.51 -22.28
C ALA A 562 5.24 -4.37 -21.28
N ALA A 563 5.54 -3.13 -20.87
CA ALA A 563 6.50 -2.88 -19.79
C ALA A 563 6.03 -3.56 -18.48
N THR A 564 4.76 -3.33 -18.11
CA THR A 564 4.08 -4.02 -17.02
C THR A 564 3.04 -4.98 -17.58
N TRP A 565 3.25 -6.29 -17.42
CA TRP A 565 2.35 -7.30 -17.97
C TRP A 565 1.07 -7.42 -17.13
N PRO A 566 -0.13 -7.29 -17.73
CA PRO A 566 -1.40 -7.32 -16.99
C PRO A 566 -1.86 -8.74 -16.59
N GLY A 567 -0.98 -9.74 -16.68
CA GLY A 567 -1.29 -11.15 -16.46
C GLY A 567 -1.79 -11.85 -17.72
N SER A 568 -2.85 -11.34 -18.35
CA SER A 568 -3.32 -11.81 -19.66
C SER A 568 -3.96 -10.69 -20.48
N VAL A 569 -3.88 -10.83 -21.81
CA VAL A 569 -4.42 -9.86 -22.78
C VAL A 569 -5.54 -10.50 -23.58
N ALA A 570 -6.69 -9.84 -23.64
CA ALA A 570 -7.80 -10.24 -24.50
C ALA A 570 -7.71 -9.50 -25.84
N VAL A 571 -7.97 -10.23 -26.92
CA VAL A 571 -8.06 -9.72 -28.29
C VAL A 571 -9.52 -9.86 -28.72
N TYR A 572 -10.19 -8.75 -28.93
CA TYR A 572 -11.53 -8.71 -29.48
C TYR A 572 -11.49 -8.29 -30.95
N ARG A 573 -12.42 -8.81 -31.75
CA ARG A 573 -12.57 -8.50 -33.18
C ARG A 573 -14.01 -8.12 -33.51
N SER A 574 -14.18 -7.19 -34.45
CA SER A 574 -15.46 -6.93 -35.12
C SER A 574 -15.25 -6.42 -36.55
N THR A 575 -16.30 -6.51 -37.38
CA THR A 575 -16.31 -5.95 -38.75
C THR A 575 -16.53 -4.43 -38.76
N VAL A 576 -17.01 -3.87 -37.65
CA VAL A 576 -17.23 -2.43 -37.42
C VAL A 576 -16.69 -2.07 -36.03
N ASP A 577 -16.59 -0.79 -35.69
CA ASP A 577 -16.20 -0.37 -34.33
C ASP A 577 -17.36 -0.50 -33.31
N ALA A 578 -17.98 -1.67 -33.24
CA ALA A 578 -19.06 -2.02 -32.32
C ALA A 578 -19.22 -3.56 -32.25
N ASN A 579 -19.94 -4.07 -31.24
CA ASN A 579 -20.27 -5.50 -31.11
C ASN A 579 -19.05 -6.45 -31.16
N TYR A 580 -18.01 -6.07 -30.44
CA TYR A 580 -16.76 -6.82 -30.33
C TYR A 580 -16.97 -8.23 -29.76
N ALA A 581 -16.49 -9.25 -30.48
CA ALA A 581 -16.46 -10.63 -30.03
C ALA A 581 -15.03 -11.02 -29.61
N LEU A 582 -14.90 -11.82 -28.55
CA LEU A 582 -13.60 -12.34 -28.12
C LEU A 582 -13.03 -13.25 -29.20
N ASN A 583 -11.80 -12.98 -29.63
CA ASN A 583 -11.09 -13.71 -30.67
C ASN A 583 -9.95 -14.56 -30.11
N ALA A 584 -9.16 -14.02 -29.18
CA ALA A 584 -8.07 -14.74 -28.54
C ALA A 584 -7.77 -14.20 -27.13
N ILE A 585 -7.12 -15.03 -26.31
CA ILE A 585 -6.50 -14.63 -25.03
C ILE A 585 -5.02 -14.96 -25.12
N VAL A 586 -4.17 -13.97 -24.91
CA VAL A 586 -2.71 -14.09 -24.89
C VAL A 586 -2.26 -14.15 -23.42
N PRO A 587 -1.82 -15.32 -22.92
CA PRO A 587 -1.47 -15.48 -21.51
C PRO A 587 -0.06 -14.98 -21.16
N SER A 588 0.83 -14.89 -22.15
CA SER A 588 2.24 -14.55 -21.96
C SER A 588 2.70 -13.50 -22.95
N ARG A 589 3.58 -12.58 -22.51
CA ARG A 589 4.15 -11.54 -23.36
C ARG A 589 5.13 -12.13 -24.39
N SER A 590 5.06 -11.65 -25.63
CA SER A 590 6.06 -11.93 -26.66
C SER A 590 7.35 -11.13 -26.43
N ILE A 591 8.48 -11.68 -26.90
CA ILE A 591 9.76 -10.98 -26.90
C ILE A 591 9.82 -10.08 -28.13
N ILE A 592 9.61 -8.78 -27.90
CA ILE A 592 9.60 -7.72 -28.92
C ILE A 592 10.67 -6.69 -28.56
N GLY A 593 11.33 -6.15 -29.58
CA GLY A 593 12.33 -5.11 -29.44
C GLY A 593 12.45 -4.25 -30.70
N VAL A 594 13.42 -3.34 -30.69
CA VAL A 594 13.80 -2.53 -31.83
C VAL A 594 15.29 -2.64 -32.10
N THR A 595 15.68 -2.58 -33.36
CA THR A 595 17.10 -2.56 -33.73
C THR A 595 17.71 -1.20 -33.36
N ARG A 596 18.93 -1.19 -32.83
CA ARG A 596 19.73 0.02 -32.58
C ARG A 596 20.80 0.25 -33.65
N SER A 597 20.98 -0.72 -34.53
CA SER A 597 21.92 -0.69 -35.66
C SER A 597 21.24 -1.16 -36.94
N PRO A 598 21.73 -0.76 -38.12
CA PRO A 598 21.18 -1.23 -39.40
C PRO A 598 21.55 -2.70 -39.67
N LEU A 599 20.63 -3.42 -40.31
CA LEU A 599 20.86 -4.77 -40.82
C LEU A 599 20.85 -4.75 -42.35
N TYR A 600 22.03 -4.86 -42.95
CA TYR A 600 22.18 -4.86 -44.41
C TYR A 600 21.72 -6.16 -45.06
N THR A 601 21.40 -6.10 -46.35
CA THR A 601 21.10 -7.27 -47.17
C THR A 601 22.24 -8.29 -47.14
N ALA A 602 21.90 -9.57 -47.16
CA ALA A 602 22.85 -10.66 -47.22
C ALA A 602 22.40 -11.70 -48.26
N ARG A 603 23.28 -12.62 -48.64
CA ARG A 603 22.91 -13.69 -49.57
C ARG A 603 22.10 -14.77 -48.82
N PRO A 604 20.86 -15.07 -49.23
CA PRO A 604 20.10 -16.18 -48.65
C PRO A 604 20.82 -17.52 -48.82
N GLY A 605 20.58 -18.46 -47.91
CA GLY A 605 21.19 -19.79 -47.93
C GLY A 605 22.66 -19.86 -47.49
N LEU A 606 23.26 -18.72 -47.10
CA LEU A 606 24.60 -18.65 -46.49
C LEU A 606 24.51 -18.00 -45.11
N PRO A 607 25.35 -18.42 -44.14
CA PRO A 607 25.52 -17.69 -42.89
C PRO A 607 26.01 -16.27 -43.14
N ASP A 608 25.24 -15.30 -42.66
CA ASP A 608 25.58 -13.88 -42.62
C ASP A 608 26.54 -13.61 -41.45
N ALA A 609 27.80 -13.36 -41.81
CA ALA A 609 28.88 -12.96 -40.92
C ALA A 609 29.16 -11.44 -40.96
N GLY A 610 28.18 -10.64 -41.41
CA GLY A 610 28.25 -9.18 -41.39
C GLY A 610 28.31 -8.60 -39.97
N PRO A 611 28.27 -7.26 -39.82
CA PRO A 611 28.30 -6.58 -38.53
C PRO A 611 27.27 -7.10 -37.52
N VAL A 612 27.50 -6.83 -36.24
CA VAL A 612 26.52 -7.18 -35.19
C VAL A 612 25.19 -6.47 -35.44
N LEU A 613 24.09 -7.17 -35.18
CA LEU A 613 22.79 -6.54 -35.07
C LEU A 613 22.52 -6.29 -33.59
N GLU A 614 22.58 -5.02 -33.19
CA GLU A 614 22.16 -4.59 -31.86
C GLU A 614 20.63 -4.46 -31.78
N VAL A 615 20.02 -5.15 -30.82
CA VAL A 615 18.58 -5.16 -30.56
C VAL A 615 18.33 -4.82 -29.10
N GLU A 616 17.44 -3.87 -28.85
CA GLU A 616 16.95 -3.56 -27.50
C GLU A 616 15.54 -4.10 -27.34
N LEU A 617 15.34 -4.96 -26.34
CA LEU A 617 14.08 -5.61 -26.03
C LEU A 617 13.24 -4.76 -25.07
N THR A 618 11.93 -4.91 -25.18
CA THR A 618 11.00 -4.38 -24.16
C THR A 618 11.02 -5.25 -22.90
N SER A 619 11.15 -6.57 -23.07
CA SER A 619 11.20 -7.56 -21.99
C SER A 619 11.69 -8.92 -22.51
N GLY A 620 12.05 -9.81 -21.60
CA GLY A 620 12.53 -11.16 -21.90
C GLY A 620 14.04 -11.24 -22.13
N THR A 621 14.51 -12.41 -22.56
CA THR A 621 15.92 -12.73 -22.78
C THR A 621 16.13 -13.44 -24.11
N LEU A 622 17.29 -13.22 -24.73
CA LEU A 622 17.74 -13.98 -25.90
C LEU A 622 18.92 -14.86 -25.53
N GLU A 623 19.02 -16.02 -26.17
CA GLU A 623 20.03 -17.04 -25.87
C GLU A 623 20.78 -17.46 -27.14
N SER A 624 22.04 -17.84 -26.97
CA SER A 624 22.84 -18.41 -28.06
C SER A 624 22.49 -19.89 -28.25
N VAL A 625 22.52 -20.36 -29.50
CA VAL A 625 22.25 -21.76 -29.86
C VAL A 625 23.44 -22.38 -30.58
N SER A 626 23.53 -23.71 -30.57
CA SER A 626 24.53 -24.40 -31.37
C SER A 626 24.22 -24.23 -32.87
N LYS A 627 25.23 -24.44 -33.71
CA LYS A 627 25.05 -24.37 -35.17
C LYS A 627 24.03 -25.41 -35.67
N GLU A 628 24.03 -26.60 -35.08
CA GLU A 628 23.07 -27.66 -35.41
C GLU A 628 21.65 -27.25 -35.04
N ALA A 629 21.45 -26.66 -33.85
CA ALA A 629 20.16 -26.15 -33.43
C ALA A 629 19.67 -25.01 -34.35
N LEU A 630 20.56 -24.10 -34.75
CA LEU A 630 20.26 -23.05 -35.72
C LEU A 630 19.78 -23.65 -37.05
N LEU A 631 20.49 -24.63 -37.59
CA LEU A 631 20.11 -25.28 -38.86
C LEU A 631 18.79 -26.08 -38.73
N ASN A 632 18.41 -26.48 -37.52
CA ASN A 632 17.12 -27.11 -37.22
C ASN A 632 15.99 -26.10 -36.90
N GLY A 633 16.19 -24.80 -37.18
CA GLY A 633 15.14 -23.79 -37.02
C GLY A 633 15.16 -23.01 -35.70
N ALA A 634 16.13 -23.23 -34.81
CA ALA A 634 16.21 -22.49 -33.55
C ALA A 634 16.49 -20.99 -33.78
N ASN A 635 16.15 -20.16 -32.79
CA ASN A 635 16.33 -18.70 -32.81
C ASN A 635 15.71 -17.98 -34.02
N LEU A 636 14.58 -18.49 -34.52
CA LEU A 636 13.80 -17.81 -35.55
C LEU A 636 13.22 -16.50 -35.00
N ALA A 637 13.39 -15.42 -35.75
CA ALA A 637 12.88 -14.10 -35.47
C ALA A 637 12.41 -13.44 -36.76
N VAL A 638 11.63 -12.37 -36.61
CA VAL A 638 11.25 -11.49 -37.73
C VAL A 638 11.76 -10.09 -37.50
N ILE A 639 12.13 -9.43 -38.60
CA ILE A 639 12.49 -8.02 -38.66
C ILE A 639 11.63 -7.32 -39.72
N GLY A 640 11.15 -6.12 -39.41
CA GLY A 640 10.27 -5.38 -40.31
C GLY A 640 10.11 -3.91 -39.93
N ASP A 641 9.36 -3.19 -40.75
CA ASP A 641 9.04 -1.76 -40.56
C ASP A 641 7.85 -1.50 -39.61
N GLY A 642 7.27 -2.55 -39.03
CA GLY A 642 6.11 -2.49 -38.15
C GLY A 642 4.75 -2.57 -38.89
N SER A 643 4.76 -2.57 -40.23
CA SER A 643 3.55 -2.89 -41.00
C SER A 643 3.17 -4.37 -40.86
N THR A 644 1.93 -4.71 -41.20
CA THR A 644 1.44 -6.09 -41.04
C THR A 644 2.10 -7.07 -42.00
N GLY A 645 2.44 -6.65 -43.23
CA GLY A 645 2.83 -7.56 -44.31
C GLY A 645 4.31 -7.56 -44.72
N ASN A 646 5.14 -6.65 -44.19
CA ASN A 646 6.53 -6.49 -44.62
C ASN A 646 7.54 -7.01 -43.57
N TRP A 647 7.73 -8.34 -43.56
CA TRP A 647 8.57 -9.04 -42.59
C TRP A 647 9.61 -9.92 -43.27
N GLU A 648 10.87 -9.75 -42.91
CA GLU A 648 11.92 -10.71 -43.18
C GLU A 648 12.04 -11.69 -42.01
N LEU A 649 12.05 -13.00 -42.31
CA LEU A 649 12.34 -14.04 -41.34
C LEU A 649 13.84 -14.32 -41.35
N PHE A 650 14.45 -14.32 -40.17
CA PHE A 650 15.85 -14.64 -40.02
C PHE A 650 16.11 -15.40 -38.72
N GLN A 651 17.24 -16.09 -38.65
CA GLN A 651 17.72 -16.75 -37.44
C GLN A 651 19.05 -16.17 -37.00
N PHE A 652 19.44 -16.35 -35.74
CA PHE A 652 20.73 -15.92 -35.21
C PHE A 652 21.35 -16.98 -34.30
N GLN A 653 22.66 -17.18 -34.42
CA GLN A 653 23.38 -18.19 -33.63
C GLN A 653 23.77 -17.66 -32.25
N GLU A 654 24.34 -16.46 -32.19
CA GLU A 654 24.87 -15.88 -30.96
C GLU A 654 24.01 -14.71 -30.52
N ALA A 655 23.69 -14.66 -29.23
CA ALA A 655 23.07 -13.53 -28.55
C ALA A 655 23.89 -13.18 -27.30
N GLN A 656 24.50 -11.99 -27.32
CA GLN A 656 25.33 -11.49 -26.22
C GLN A 656 24.65 -10.28 -25.57
N LEU A 657 24.35 -10.35 -24.28
CA LEU A 657 23.83 -9.21 -23.51
C LEU A 657 24.95 -8.17 -23.29
N VAL A 658 24.73 -6.94 -23.74
CA VAL A 658 25.72 -5.84 -23.67
C VAL A 658 25.31 -4.68 -22.77
N ALA A 659 24.00 -4.52 -22.53
CA ALA A 659 23.42 -3.60 -21.56
C ALA A 659 22.05 -4.15 -21.13
N PRO A 660 21.36 -3.60 -20.09
CA PRO A 660 20.02 -4.06 -19.73
C PRO A 660 19.11 -4.15 -20.95
N LEU A 661 18.53 -5.34 -21.17
CA LEU A 661 17.65 -5.68 -22.30
C LEU A 661 18.24 -5.47 -23.72
N THR A 662 19.55 -5.20 -23.84
CA THR A 662 20.19 -4.90 -25.13
C THR A 662 21.19 -5.99 -25.52
N TYR A 663 21.04 -6.54 -26.72
CA TYR A 663 21.78 -7.71 -27.20
C TYR A 663 22.48 -7.45 -28.53
N TRP A 664 23.67 -8.02 -28.71
CA TRP A 664 24.31 -8.19 -30.02
C TRP A 664 24.01 -9.56 -30.59
N LEU A 665 23.47 -9.59 -31.81
CA LEU A 665 23.15 -10.81 -32.54
C LEU A 665 24.14 -11.06 -33.69
N LYS A 666 24.69 -12.27 -33.79
CA LYS A 666 25.66 -12.69 -34.82
C LYS A 666 25.32 -14.07 -35.41
N GLY A 667 25.98 -14.39 -36.54
CA GLY A 667 25.87 -15.69 -37.20
C GLY A 667 24.44 -15.93 -37.69
N ARG A 668 23.97 -15.07 -38.59
CA ARG A 668 22.54 -15.03 -38.96
C ARG A 668 22.24 -15.87 -40.19
N LEU A 669 21.05 -16.45 -40.29
CA LEU A 669 20.51 -17.03 -41.53
C LEU A 669 19.37 -16.12 -42.01
N ARG A 670 19.52 -15.56 -43.21
CA ARG A 670 18.65 -14.47 -43.70
C ARG A 670 17.63 -14.96 -44.72
N GLY A 671 16.52 -14.23 -44.87
CA GLY A 671 15.49 -14.53 -45.86
C GLY A 671 14.84 -15.92 -45.76
N GLN A 672 14.65 -16.44 -44.55
CA GLN A 672 14.06 -17.76 -44.32
C GLN A 672 12.60 -17.84 -44.82
N ALA A 673 12.14 -19.04 -45.13
CA ALA A 673 10.77 -19.31 -45.60
C ALA A 673 10.28 -18.39 -46.74
N GLY A 674 11.14 -18.09 -47.71
CA GLY A 674 10.78 -17.29 -48.89
C GLY A 674 10.72 -15.78 -48.66
N SER A 675 11.08 -15.32 -47.46
CA SER A 675 11.12 -13.88 -47.14
C SER A 675 12.34 -13.16 -47.74
N ASP A 676 13.26 -13.89 -48.39
CA ASP A 676 14.36 -13.33 -49.16
C ASP A 676 13.90 -12.34 -50.25
N GLY A 677 12.71 -12.54 -50.82
CA GLY A 677 12.12 -11.61 -51.79
C GLY A 677 11.59 -10.30 -51.20
N LEU A 678 11.53 -10.18 -49.87
CA LEU A 678 11.15 -8.96 -49.14
C LEU A 678 12.34 -8.24 -48.50
N MET A 679 13.52 -8.86 -48.47
CA MET A 679 14.71 -8.31 -47.82
C MET A 679 15.16 -7.03 -48.53
N PRO A 680 15.10 -5.86 -47.88
CA PRO A 680 15.58 -4.60 -48.45
C PRO A 680 17.10 -4.57 -48.48
N GLU A 681 17.68 -3.56 -49.15
CA GLU A 681 19.12 -3.30 -49.07
C GLU A 681 19.60 -3.05 -47.64
N VAL A 682 18.75 -2.40 -46.83
CA VAL A 682 18.99 -2.13 -45.41
C VAL A 682 17.69 -2.10 -44.63
N TRP A 683 17.65 -2.84 -43.52
CA TRP A 683 16.73 -2.53 -42.42
C TRP A 683 17.39 -1.48 -41.53
N PRO A 684 16.84 -0.26 -41.43
CA PRO A 684 17.46 0.79 -40.63
C PRO A 684 17.39 0.49 -39.12
N ALA A 685 18.17 1.21 -38.33
CA ALA A 685 17.95 1.27 -36.88
C ALA A 685 16.52 1.77 -36.60
N GLY A 686 15.86 1.18 -35.61
CA GLY A 686 14.45 1.38 -35.29
C GLY A 686 13.52 0.35 -35.93
N SER A 687 14.04 -0.60 -36.72
CA SER A 687 13.23 -1.71 -37.25
C SER A 687 12.72 -2.60 -36.11
N THR A 688 11.50 -3.10 -36.23
CA THR A 688 10.87 -3.93 -35.20
C THR A 688 11.44 -5.33 -35.26
N PHE A 689 11.81 -5.88 -34.11
CA PHE A 689 12.29 -7.25 -33.93
C PHE A 689 11.27 -8.03 -33.10
N VAL A 690 10.92 -9.24 -33.53
CA VAL A 690 10.08 -10.16 -32.75
C VAL A 690 10.66 -11.57 -32.80
N LEU A 691 10.87 -12.18 -31.63
CA LEU A 691 11.31 -13.57 -31.55
C LEU A 691 10.13 -14.54 -31.76
N MET A 692 10.27 -15.48 -32.68
CA MET A 692 9.27 -16.49 -33.00
C MET A 692 9.48 -17.77 -32.18
N ASN A 693 9.38 -17.64 -30.85
CA ASN A 693 9.59 -18.74 -29.89
C ASN A 693 8.32 -19.53 -29.52
N GLY A 694 7.24 -19.37 -30.30
CA GLY A 694 5.92 -19.94 -30.02
C GLY A 694 5.06 -19.09 -29.06
N THR A 695 5.51 -17.94 -28.58
CA THR A 695 4.63 -16.99 -27.87
C THR A 695 3.77 -16.17 -28.83
N PRO A 696 4.31 -15.62 -29.95
CA PRO A 696 3.47 -15.12 -31.02
C PRO A 696 2.63 -16.26 -31.61
N GLN A 697 1.31 -16.08 -31.67
CA GLN A 697 0.35 -17.11 -32.07
C GLN A 697 -0.59 -16.56 -33.15
N GLN A 698 -1.16 -17.45 -33.97
CA GLN A 698 -2.14 -17.03 -34.97
C GLN A 698 -3.47 -16.66 -34.31
N VAL A 699 -4.03 -15.53 -34.73
CA VAL A 699 -5.39 -15.13 -34.36
C VAL A 699 -6.40 -15.73 -35.33
N GLU A 700 -7.62 -15.99 -34.86
CA GLU A 700 -8.64 -16.58 -35.73
C GLU A 700 -9.11 -15.55 -36.78
N LEU A 701 -8.85 -15.85 -38.05
CA LEU A 701 -9.33 -15.10 -39.20
C LEU A 701 -9.96 -16.07 -40.19
N SER A 702 -11.19 -15.80 -40.62
CA SER A 702 -11.84 -16.65 -41.62
C SER A 702 -11.33 -16.29 -43.03
N PRO A 703 -11.18 -17.27 -43.95
CA PRO A 703 -10.62 -17.04 -45.30
C PRO A 703 -11.31 -15.91 -46.09
N HIS A 704 -12.63 -15.74 -45.93
CA HIS A 704 -13.40 -14.71 -46.62
C HIS A 704 -13.08 -13.26 -46.17
N LEU A 705 -12.39 -13.07 -45.04
CA LEU A 705 -11.98 -11.75 -44.52
C LEU A 705 -10.60 -11.33 -45.00
N ARG A 706 -9.95 -12.13 -45.85
CA ARG A 706 -8.67 -11.76 -46.44
C ARG A 706 -8.83 -10.47 -47.26
N ARG A 707 -7.91 -9.51 -47.06
CA ARG A 707 -7.95 -8.15 -47.63
C ARG A 707 -9.18 -7.34 -47.23
N VAL A 708 -9.91 -7.74 -46.18
CA VAL A 708 -11.03 -6.98 -45.60
C VAL A 708 -10.57 -6.37 -44.28
N ALA A 709 -10.74 -5.06 -44.12
CA ALA A 709 -10.43 -4.38 -42.88
C ALA A 709 -11.30 -4.91 -41.73
N GLN A 710 -10.68 -5.21 -40.59
CA GLN A 710 -11.32 -5.65 -39.36
C GLN A 710 -10.87 -4.75 -38.21
N HIS A 711 -11.77 -4.51 -37.26
CA HIS A 711 -11.51 -3.75 -36.05
C HIS A 711 -11.06 -4.70 -34.94
N TYR A 712 -9.96 -4.35 -34.27
CA TYR A 712 -9.41 -5.10 -33.15
C TYR A 712 -9.29 -4.22 -31.90
N ARG A 713 -9.73 -4.73 -30.76
CA ARG A 713 -9.49 -4.12 -29.44
C ARG A 713 -8.68 -5.06 -28.58
N ILE A 714 -7.52 -4.60 -28.12
CA ILE A 714 -6.52 -5.46 -27.47
C ILE A 714 -6.09 -4.81 -26.16
N GLY A 715 -6.31 -5.50 -25.03
CA GLY A 715 -6.08 -4.94 -23.70
C GLY A 715 -6.16 -5.97 -22.57
N PRO A 716 -5.99 -5.55 -21.30
CA PRO A 716 -6.02 -6.42 -20.13
C PRO A 716 -7.32 -7.25 -20.04
N ALA A 717 -7.21 -8.57 -20.00
CA ALA A 717 -8.39 -9.46 -20.04
C ALA A 717 -9.32 -9.33 -18.82
N ARG A 718 -8.81 -8.77 -17.70
CA ARG A 718 -9.59 -8.50 -16.48
C ARG A 718 -10.36 -7.17 -16.51
N ARG A 719 -10.31 -6.45 -17.63
CA ARG A 719 -10.98 -5.16 -17.84
C ARG A 719 -12.01 -5.26 -18.97
N PRO A 720 -13.09 -4.48 -18.90
CA PRO A 720 -14.08 -4.43 -19.98
C PRO A 720 -13.45 -3.82 -21.25
N VAL A 721 -13.97 -4.17 -22.42
CA VAL A 721 -13.41 -3.83 -23.76
C VAL A 721 -13.42 -2.32 -24.08
N ASP A 722 -14.16 -1.53 -23.31
CA ASP A 722 -14.25 -0.07 -23.39
C ASP A 722 -13.30 0.66 -22.41
N ASP A 723 -12.57 -0.07 -21.56
CA ASP A 723 -11.57 0.51 -20.66
C ASP A 723 -10.44 1.21 -21.46
N PRO A 724 -9.95 2.38 -21.03
CA PRO A 724 -8.90 3.13 -21.73
C PRO A 724 -7.58 2.36 -21.96
N SER A 725 -7.36 1.25 -21.25
CA SER A 725 -6.22 0.36 -21.46
C SER A 725 -6.29 -0.49 -22.74
N TYR A 726 -7.44 -0.53 -23.44
CA TYR A 726 -7.57 -1.23 -24.72
C TYR A 726 -7.07 -0.37 -25.88
N VAL A 727 -6.17 -0.93 -26.68
CA VAL A 727 -5.71 -0.34 -27.94
C VAL A 727 -6.65 -0.75 -29.07
N HIS A 728 -7.11 0.23 -29.84
CA HIS A 728 -7.91 0.00 -31.06
C HIS A 728 -7.02 0.03 -32.31
N GLN A 729 -7.11 -1.01 -33.14
CA GLN A 729 -6.45 -1.07 -34.45
C GLN A 729 -7.43 -1.51 -35.53
N VAL A 730 -7.22 -1.03 -36.76
CA VAL A 730 -7.93 -1.49 -37.95
C VAL A 730 -6.92 -2.13 -38.89
N GLN A 731 -7.08 -3.42 -39.18
CA GLN A 731 -6.10 -4.19 -39.94
C GLN A 731 -6.78 -5.02 -41.04
N ALA A 732 -6.07 -5.19 -42.16
CA ALA A 732 -6.41 -6.12 -43.23
C ALA A 732 -5.16 -6.94 -43.56
N PHE A 733 -5.35 -8.22 -43.89
CA PHE A 733 -4.25 -9.17 -44.11
C PHE A 733 -4.34 -9.80 -45.49
N ASP A 734 -3.21 -9.89 -46.19
CA ASP A 734 -3.11 -10.49 -47.52
C ASP A 734 -3.08 -12.02 -47.47
N GLY A 735 -2.74 -12.59 -46.31
CA GLY A 735 -2.56 -14.03 -46.11
C GLY A 735 -1.27 -14.52 -46.75
N ASN A 736 -0.14 -13.99 -46.28
CA ASN A 736 1.18 -14.21 -46.88
C ASN A 736 1.67 -15.66 -46.80
N GLY A 737 1.08 -16.52 -45.95
CA GLY A 737 1.31 -17.96 -45.98
C GLY A 737 0.77 -18.65 -47.25
N LEU A 738 -0.19 -18.02 -47.94
CA LEU A 738 -0.66 -18.45 -49.27
C LEU A 738 0.20 -17.93 -50.42
N ARG A 739 1.12 -16.98 -50.17
CA ARG A 739 1.90 -16.32 -51.22
C ARG A 739 2.96 -17.28 -51.77
N PRO A 740 3.00 -17.54 -53.09
CA PRO A 740 4.08 -18.31 -53.69
C PRO A 740 5.46 -17.66 -53.47
N PHE A 741 6.48 -18.49 -53.27
CA PHE A 741 7.87 -18.03 -53.20
C PHE A 741 8.35 -17.52 -54.57
N SER A 742 9.27 -16.56 -54.54
CA SER A 742 9.91 -16.06 -55.75
C SER A 742 10.73 -17.17 -56.43
N PRO A 743 10.66 -17.34 -57.75
CA PRO A 743 11.50 -18.32 -58.46
C PRO A 743 13.00 -18.05 -58.28
N CYS A 744 13.84 -19.08 -58.22
CA CYS A 744 15.28 -18.89 -58.06
C CYS A 744 16.04 -19.06 -59.39
N HIS A 745 17.32 -18.68 -59.39
CA HIS A 745 18.23 -18.85 -60.52
C HIS A 745 17.71 -18.29 -61.85
N LEU A 746 17.02 -17.14 -61.83
CA LEU A 746 16.63 -16.41 -63.03
C LEU A 746 17.88 -16.03 -63.84
N ARG A 747 17.92 -16.45 -65.10
CA ARG A 747 19.05 -16.25 -66.02
C ARG A 747 18.52 -15.89 -67.40
N ALA A 748 19.30 -15.09 -68.12
CA ALA A 748 19.09 -14.79 -69.53
C ALA A 748 20.31 -15.25 -70.33
N LYS A 749 20.07 -15.85 -71.50
CA LYS A 749 21.11 -16.27 -72.45
C LYS A 749 20.72 -15.85 -73.86
N VAL A 750 21.58 -15.09 -74.52
CA VAL A 750 21.42 -14.75 -75.94
C VAL A 750 21.75 -15.97 -76.79
N ALA A 751 20.83 -16.34 -77.68
CA ALA A 751 20.98 -17.42 -78.65
C ALA A 751 21.63 -16.90 -79.96
N PRO A 752 22.17 -17.79 -80.82
CA PRO A 752 22.83 -17.37 -82.07
C PRO A 752 21.96 -16.60 -83.08
N ASN A 753 20.63 -16.63 -82.90
CA ASN A 753 19.64 -15.90 -83.70
C ASN A 753 19.20 -14.57 -83.07
N ASP A 754 19.91 -14.10 -82.05
CA ASP A 754 19.62 -12.91 -81.22
C ASP A 754 18.33 -13.02 -80.36
N ASP A 755 17.75 -14.21 -80.23
CA ASP A 755 16.69 -14.43 -79.25
C ASP A 755 17.29 -14.50 -77.83
N ILE A 756 16.59 -13.93 -76.85
CA ILE A 756 17.01 -14.00 -75.45
C ILE A 756 16.19 -15.10 -74.77
N VAL A 757 16.84 -16.20 -74.39
CA VAL A 757 16.22 -17.28 -73.63
C VAL A 757 16.33 -16.97 -72.14
N ILE A 758 15.18 -16.84 -71.49
CA ILE A 758 15.05 -16.56 -70.06
C ILE A 758 14.56 -17.83 -69.37
N SER A 759 15.26 -18.26 -68.32
CA SER A 759 14.93 -19.48 -67.58
C SER A 759 15.11 -19.30 -66.08
N TRP A 760 14.35 -20.02 -65.27
CA TRP A 760 14.40 -20.00 -63.81
C TRP A 760 14.11 -21.39 -63.23
N MET A 761 14.22 -21.54 -61.91
CA MET A 761 13.83 -22.75 -61.18
C MET A 761 12.70 -22.45 -60.20
N ARG A 762 11.75 -23.37 -60.12
CA ARG A 762 10.59 -23.29 -59.22
C ARG A 762 11.04 -23.43 -57.77
N ARG A 763 10.39 -22.68 -56.88
CA ARG A 763 10.44 -22.89 -55.42
C ARG A 763 9.05 -23.28 -54.93
N THR A 764 8.99 -24.13 -53.92
CA THR A 764 7.73 -24.49 -53.23
C THR A 764 7.80 -24.05 -51.78
N ARG A 765 6.63 -23.68 -51.23
CA ARG A 765 6.43 -23.35 -49.81
C ARG A 765 5.82 -24.51 -49.01
N ILE A 766 5.37 -25.56 -49.71
CA ILE A 766 4.70 -26.74 -49.12
C ILE A 766 5.62 -27.94 -49.36
N ASP A 767 6.03 -28.60 -48.28
CA ASP A 767 6.81 -29.84 -48.27
C ASP A 767 8.05 -29.82 -49.18
N GLY A 768 8.81 -28.70 -49.17
CA GLY A 768 9.97 -28.49 -50.04
C GLY A 768 11.30 -29.09 -49.56
N ASP A 769 11.36 -29.55 -48.32
CA ASP A 769 12.60 -30.02 -47.68
C ASP A 769 13.01 -31.48 -47.95
N PRO A 770 12.09 -32.45 -48.22
CA PRO A 770 12.48 -33.83 -48.51
C PRO A 770 13.33 -33.99 -49.79
N TRP A 771 14.34 -34.86 -49.74
CA TRP A 771 15.30 -35.11 -50.85
C TRP A 771 15.02 -36.42 -51.63
N GLU A 772 13.94 -37.13 -51.29
CA GLU A 772 13.64 -38.47 -51.82
C GLU A 772 13.02 -38.43 -53.23
N GLY A 773 12.36 -37.33 -53.58
CA GLY A 773 11.66 -37.14 -54.86
C GLY A 773 12.55 -36.59 -55.99
N PRO A 774 12.12 -36.73 -57.25
CA PRO A 774 12.84 -36.18 -58.41
C PRO A 774 12.75 -34.64 -58.53
N ASP A 775 11.74 -34.03 -57.91
CA ASP A 775 11.54 -32.57 -57.78
C ASP A 775 10.70 -32.30 -56.52
N VAL A 776 10.71 -31.07 -56.03
CA VAL A 776 9.89 -30.65 -54.88
C VAL A 776 8.39 -30.65 -55.24
N PRO A 777 7.45 -30.83 -54.31
CA PRO A 777 6.02 -30.81 -54.61
C PRO A 777 5.55 -29.50 -55.26
N LEU A 778 4.54 -29.58 -56.14
CA LEU A 778 3.83 -28.39 -56.63
C LEU A 778 2.82 -27.94 -55.57
N GLY A 779 3.15 -26.85 -54.87
CA GLY A 779 2.30 -26.31 -53.79
C GLY A 779 1.07 -25.53 -54.25
N GLU A 780 0.88 -25.36 -55.57
CA GLU A 780 -0.20 -24.59 -56.19
C GLU A 780 -0.99 -25.47 -57.18
N GLU A 781 -2.17 -25.04 -57.63
CA GLU A 781 -3.06 -25.90 -58.44
C GLU A 781 -2.48 -26.23 -59.83
N ASN A 782 -1.68 -25.31 -60.38
CA ASN A 782 -0.99 -25.46 -61.66
C ASN A 782 0.37 -24.75 -61.59
N GLU A 783 1.36 -25.24 -62.32
CA GLU A 783 2.63 -24.51 -62.49
C GLU A 783 2.43 -23.34 -63.47
N GLN A 784 2.34 -22.12 -62.92
CA GLN A 784 2.14 -20.89 -63.68
C GLN A 784 3.08 -19.78 -63.22
N TYR A 785 3.56 -18.99 -64.19
CA TYR A 785 4.46 -17.87 -63.97
C TYR A 785 3.97 -16.62 -64.67
N LEU A 786 4.08 -15.48 -64.01
CA LEU A 786 3.87 -14.16 -64.58
C LEU A 786 5.23 -13.53 -64.86
N LEU A 787 5.56 -13.39 -66.14
CA LEU A 787 6.77 -12.71 -66.60
C LEU A 787 6.43 -11.30 -67.05
N ARG A 788 7.21 -10.32 -66.60
CA ARG A 788 7.11 -8.93 -67.05
C ARG A 788 8.46 -8.39 -67.51
N VAL A 789 8.43 -7.56 -68.54
CA VAL A 789 9.59 -6.85 -69.08
C VAL A 789 9.42 -5.35 -68.84
N PHE A 790 10.44 -4.71 -68.31
CA PHE A 790 10.46 -3.29 -68.00
C PHE A 790 11.65 -2.60 -68.66
N ASP A 791 11.41 -1.41 -69.21
CA ASP A 791 12.47 -0.44 -69.52
C ASP A 791 12.38 0.71 -68.51
N GLY A 792 13.39 0.81 -67.63
CA GLY A 792 13.32 1.65 -66.44
C GLY A 792 12.12 1.30 -65.55
N THR A 793 11.08 2.14 -65.56
CA THR A 793 9.84 1.94 -64.78
C THR A 793 8.63 1.59 -65.64
N GLU A 794 8.77 1.63 -66.97
CA GLU A 794 7.68 1.37 -67.90
C GLU A 794 7.55 -0.14 -68.15
N GLN A 795 6.35 -0.69 -67.92
CA GLN A 795 6.06 -2.10 -68.22
C GLN A 795 5.78 -2.28 -69.71
N LEU A 796 6.73 -2.85 -70.44
CA LEU A 796 6.62 -3.08 -71.88
C LEU A 796 5.83 -4.34 -72.22
N ARG A 797 5.94 -5.38 -71.37
CA ARG A 797 5.31 -6.68 -71.64
C ARG A 797 4.89 -7.38 -70.36
N GLU A 798 3.79 -8.13 -70.45
CA GLU A 798 3.33 -9.08 -69.45
C GLU A 798 2.88 -10.37 -70.16
N VAL A 799 3.36 -11.52 -69.67
CA VAL A 799 3.05 -12.83 -70.25
C VAL A 799 2.81 -13.84 -69.13
N LEU A 800 1.70 -14.58 -69.23
CA LEU A 800 1.45 -15.75 -68.38
C LEU A 800 2.01 -17.01 -69.05
N LEU A 801 2.79 -17.78 -68.30
CA LEU A 801 3.56 -18.92 -68.79
C LEU A 801 3.26 -20.16 -67.96
N THR A 802 3.34 -21.34 -68.58
CA THR A 802 3.12 -22.65 -67.93
C THR A 802 4.38 -23.50 -67.88
N ALA A 803 5.54 -22.89 -68.15
CA ALA A 803 6.85 -23.54 -68.13
C ALA A 803 7.90 -22.58 -67.57
N PRO A 804 8.96 -23.08 -66.92
CA PRO A 804 9.98 -22.24 -66.29
C PRO A 804 11.02 -21.68 -67.29
N THR A 805 10.55 -21.35 -68.50
CA THR A 805 11.36 -20.83 -69.60
C THR A 805 10.52 -19.96 -70.54
N TRP A 806 11.13 -18.92 -71.09
CA TRP A 806 10.53 -18.04 -72.08
C TRP A 806 11.57 -17.55 -73.07
N THR A 807 11.23 -17.58 -74.35
CA THR A 807 12.09 -17.03 -75.41
C THR A 807 11.58 -15.66 -75.81
N TYR A 808 12.38 -14.63 -75.53
CA TYR A 808 12.13 -13.30 -76.00
C TYR A 808 12.70 -13.13 -77.41
N SER A 809 11.85 -13.39 -78.41
CA SER A 809 12.29 -13.36 -79.80
C SER A 809 12.82 -11.99 -80.23
N ARG A 810 13.78 -11.94 -81.15
CA ARG A 810 14.30 -10.68 -81.72
C ARG A 810 13.19 -9.77 -82.27
N ALA A 811 12.16 -10.37 -82.89
CA ALA A 811 11.00 -9.63 -83.40
C ALA A 811 10.19 -8.98 -82.27
N ALA A 812 10.00 -9.69 -81.15
CA ALA A 812 9.31 -9.16 -79.97
C ALA A 812 10.13 -8.05 -79.29
N GLN A 813 11.45 -8.20 -79.20
CA GLN A 813 12.35 -7.15 -78.71
C GLN A 813 12.23 -5.86 -79.55
N ALA A 814 12.20 -5.99 -80.88
CA ALA A 814 12.04 -4.86 -81.78
C ALA A 814 10.66 -4.18 -81.68
N ILE A 815 9.60 -4.95 -81.45
CA ILE A 815 8.25 -4.41 -81.21
C ILE A 815 8.20 -3.61 -79.90
N ASP A 816 8.86 -4.11 -78.86
CA ASP A 816 8.90 -3.48 -77.54
C ASP A 816 9.90 -2.31 -77.48
N GLY A 817 10.69 -2.09 -78.53
CA GLY A 817 11.59 -0.94 -78.66
C GLY A 817 12.84 -0.99 -77.77
N ILE A 818 13.25 -2.17 -77.31
CA ILE A 818 14.41 -2.31 -76.42
C ILE A 818 15.72 -1.95 -77.16
N SER A 819 16.46 -0.99 -76.62
CA SER A 819 17.75 -0.54 -77.17
C SER A 819 18.92 -0.56 -76.18
N GLY A 820 18.71 -1.12 -74.98
CA GLY A 820 19.69 -1.16 -73.89
C GLY A 820 19.27 -2.10 -72.77
N THR A 821 19.91 -2.00 -71.60
CA THR A 821 19.60 -2.85 -70.44
C THR A 821 18.14 -2.70 -70.03
N PHE A 822 17.44 -3.83 -69.92
CA PHE A 822 16.05 -3.90 -69.47
C PHE A 822 15.94 -4.82 -68.25
N GLU A 823 14.85 -4.70 -67.47
CA GLU A 823 14.59 -5.58 -66.34
C GLU A 823 13.54 -6.63 -66.71
N VAL A 824 13.80 -7.88 -66.31
CA VAL A 824 12.82 -8.95 -66.36
C VAL A 824 12.47 -9.37 -64.96
N THR A 825 11.18 -9.45 -64.68
CA THR A 825 10.65 -9.97 -63.42
C THR A 825 9.83 -11.23 -63.66
N VAL A 826 9.98 -12.21 -62.78
CA VAL A 826 9.21 -13.47 -62.85
C VAL A 826 8.66 -13.80 -61.47
N ALA A 827 7.36 -14.00 -61.38
CA ALA A 827 6.66 -14.45 -60.17
C ALA A 827 5.89 -15.74 -60.44
N GLN A 828 5.85 -16.66 -59.46
CA GLN A 828 4.95 -17.80 -59.51
C GLN A 828 3.52 -17.35 -59.18
N VAL A 829 2.51 -17.95 -59.81
CA VAL A 829 1.09 -17.56 -59.67
C VAL A 829 0.32 -18.65 -58.94
N SER A 830 -0.44 -18.25 -57.92
CA SER A 830 -1.43 -19.09 -57.24
C SER A 830 -2.83 -18.65 -57.62
N ALA A 831 -3.77 -19.58 -57.81
CA ALA A 831 -5.16 -19.23 -58.08
C ALA A 831 -5.81 -18.54 -56.86
N THR A 832 -5.35 -18.86 -55.65
CA THR A 832 -5.89 -18.30 -54.41
C THR A 832 -5.23 -16.97 -54.04
N TYR A 833 -3.91 -16.80 -54.18
CA TYR A 833 -3.21 -15.55 -53.79
C TYR A 833 -3.06 -14.54 -54.93
N GLY A 834 -2.89 -15.02 -56.17
CA GLY A 834 -2.39 -14.25 -57.31
C GLY A 834 -0.88 -14.44 -57.50
N ALA A 835 -0.23 -13.46 -58.14
CA ALA A 835 1.22 -13.48 -58.30
C ALA A 835 1.93 -13.33 -56.95
N GLY A 836 2.91 -14.20 -56.68
CA GLY A 836 3.77 -14.13 -55.51
C GLY A 836 4.86 -13.07 -55.64
N LEU A 837 5.92 -13.22 -54.84
CA LEU A 837 7.10 -12.36 -54.95
C LEU A 837 7.81 -12.60 -56.29
N ALA A 838 8.32 -11.52 -56.89
CA ALA A 838 9.01 -11.60 -58.17
C ALA A 838 10.53 -11.61 -57.97
N THR A 839 11.23 -12.50 -58.68
CA THR A 839 12.68 -12.40 -58.86
C THR A 839 12.97 -11.51 -60.06
N ARG A 840 14.00 -10.67 -59.94
CA ARG A 840 14.35 -9.65 -60.94
C ARG A 840 15.73 -9.92 -61.53
N LEU A 841 15.89 -9.63 -62.82
CA LEU A 841 17.15 -9.72 -63.53
C LEU A 841 17.29 -8.55 -64.50
N ALA A 842 18.35 -7.76 -64.36
CA ALA A 842 18.76 -6.82 -65.40
C ALA A 842 19.44 -7.60 -66.55
N VAL A 843 18.90 -7.50 -67.75
CA VAL A 843 19.39 -8.16 -68.95
C VAL A 843 20.07 -7.11 -69.83
N PRO A 844 21.36 -7.26 -70.19
CA PRO A 844 21.99 -6.38 -71.18
C PRO A 844 21.26 -6.52 -72.51
N GLY A 845 20.79 -5.40 -73.06
CA GLY A 845 20.12 -5.35 -74.37
C GLY A 845 21.05 -5.55 -75.56
#